data_AF-A0A7G9Y6M2-F1
#
_entry.id   AF-A0A7G9Y6M2-F1
#
_cell.length_a   1.000
_cell.length_b   1.000
_cell.length_c   1.000
_cell.angle_alpha   90.00
_cell.angle_beta   90.00
_cell.angle_gamma   90.00
#
_symmetry.space_group_name_H-M   'P 1'
#
loop_
_entity.id
_entity.type
_entity.pdbx_description
1 polymer ?
#
loop_
_entity_poly.entity_id
_entity_poly.type
_entity_poly.pdbx_seq_one_letter_code
_entity_poly.pdbx_strand_id
1 'polypeptide(L)'
;MTIGRSFDTKDAEDLKWWFWLNVYAWRDHINTGDQRRAQDILEETINKIGDRNLDSDMRVALADGIYRILKDDERTRTWLQDVAQPELMTDAISFDAGLNPFLQRFWLNRLFYAIGDTRSPSEIVPDSEEPRHQGIVEFERAICVIAHIWAEAWLNQRLGISTIKEKVLPILRIFNWSSHETLRWTSWYVAEGARGEFYTLLIDAVAQHGHEAIESLRVLFENEWDNPEIGSFWPADVRRQVIMTLVRAGVNRRWTTERLSALETMMAERSDVHSRVDECRKQAEAWITLDDNESARRVLDRMLQGSFGVGFRKDYQLDTWIEWLGQINEVEPERAAERIGWFARATRTLEETTDDAAAIYAANKLLAVTFRWSPRRAISLFHWFIEQRIMRHEEAVRILLRESLKSPDTLTQLVLFSLVDFLLPIATETDDELVIMLITHAAASQGNENALETARYVLSKVHIHALPSTRPKWRRAIARALLKHGIDLSSVGLGAADIQPDQKEDFSSSLLKVKDGSTTMSIDEVELRVSSVSDLQELLDNESDDSYFDWESVVTHLAENLDAEGIHTLTNLFQSKRNSAHIFAILSEKLCDLGDREGAWSLGEQVLKAPTAYGWSRWFGDGSRLAAFEALVHANPSRSRPLVYETLVRDLSGEFQYHRDVALNLGDILPLLTDALPIQEIWSEIERYVHALFDDSSLPMDGPTELYQRSISDTAHRAIADLLLCHIDHPVNAVSQAAHRVCAKLLFRHDPTIQDAIHEFLEKTESHQEHILMVLDAVSFQEPDAVVPFCRKIASLCQSPNYAIRRAAKTICEYGGCELPDSSYNLMPPPVVVVNSPSNSFLLPCYSPPKLPTIYQLSLPPHSITNLADRKSISAGAPLPDSDDPIDLLYPSDFQIGFVAEEARLPKVNMFHRAVQIMRQLAPQETWSAQGEKQLRATLNPAGLRLPFRRPRSVLARRAMFHVIAELIDANVLGISSLHRLDSVLRFYDPVMMLAEPKQRPSDISPISGLHQYESCSEEWLEQVDRTGELVSFKTPDEKIILAEKTTLKRLDWEKPTEIHRSVVCSSATAHPNSDYGSDSFFQTVTNRLVMEYLNIEVDVIQTPLILHHIAYGYDSHGADWLALNPAVCYLIGWKLANDGLFRWVDNEERVMVESVWWVDGLFEQSPPHLNEEVGGGWLVVASPEAWDVIRSQFNSLKRIVKVERSFYRDGQELKRNIHSEEVVL
;
A
#
# COMPACT_ATOMS: atom_id res chain seq x y z
N MET A 1 35.81 3.69 56.11
CA MET A 1 34.70 3.19 56.95
C MET A 1 34.20 4.30 57.89
N THR A 2 33.48 5.30 57.37
CA THR A 2 32.89 6.37 58.20
C THR A 2 31.39 6.55 57.93
N ILE A 3 30.86 5.96 56.85
CA ILE A 3 29.44 6.04 56.43
C ILE A 3 28.57 4.92 57.06
N GLY A 4 29.14 3.80 57.48
CA GLY A 4 28.37 2.67 58.04
C GLY A 4 27.70 2.94 59.40
N ARG A 5 28.01 4.08 60.06
CA ARG A 5 27.44 4.47 61.37
C ARG A 5 26.19 5.35 61.25
N SER A 6 25.81 5.81 60.06
CA SER A 6 24.67 6.69 59.82
C SER A 6 23.39 5.98 59.36
N PHE A 7 23.44 4.68 59.05
CA PHE A 7 22.25 3.90 58.69
C PHE A 7 21.62 3.26 59.93
N ASP A 8 20.32 3.50 60.16
CA ASP A 8 19.57 2.75 61.17
C ASP A 8 19.13 1.41 60.58
N THR A 9 19.96 0.39 60.81
CA THR A 9 19.65 -0.98 60.35
C THR A 9 18.38 -1.59 60.95
N LYS A 10 17.62 -0.91 61.82
CA LYS A 10 16.26 -1.32 62.22
C LYS A 10 15.19 -0.90 61.22
N ASP A 11 15.45 0.12 60.42
CA ASP A 11 14.61 0.51 59.29
C ASP A 11 14.91 -0.40 58.08
N ALA A 12 13.86 -0.76 57.34
CA ALA A 12 13.96 -1.74 56.25
C ALA A 12 14.71 -1.19 55.03
N GLU A 13 14.58 0.10 54.73
CA GLU A 13 15.20 0.74 53.58
C GLU A 13 16.68 1.04 53.86
N ASP A 14 16.98 1.58 55.05
CA ASP A 14 18.35 1.80 55.52
C ASP A 14 19.14 0.49 55.64
N LEU A 15 18.49 -0.60 56.06
CA LEU A 15 19.09 -1.94 56.08
C LEU A 15 19.46 -2.41 54.67
N LYS A 16 18.59 -2.17 53.67
CA LYS A 16 18.83 -2.55 52.28
C LYS A 16 20.01 -1.79 51.68
N TRP A 17 20.06 -0.46 51.85
CA TRP A 17 21.18 0.36 51.39
C TRP A 17 22.50 -0.01 52.08
N TRP A 18 22.46 -0.17 53.41
CA TRP A 18 23.62 -0.61 54.17
C TRP A 18 24.12 -1.99 53.70
N PHE A 19 23.21 -2.94 53.45
CA PHE A 19 23.56 -4.28 52.96
C PHE A 19 24.27 -4.21 51.61
N TRP A 20 23.66 -3.57 50.60
CA TRP A 20 24.25 -3.50 49.27
C TRP A 20 25.58 -2.74 49.26
N LEU A 21 25.73 -1.70 50.10
CA LEU A 21 27.02 -1.01 50.27
C LEU A 21 28.12 -1.95 50.79
N ASN A 22 27.80 -2.87 51.70
CA ASN A 22 28.75 -3.90 52.14
C ASN A 22 28.99 -4.95 51.05
N VAL A 23 27.96 -5.34 50.30
CA VAL A 23 28.09 -6.25 49.14
C VAL A 23 29.12 -5.69 48.15
N TYR A 24 28.99 -4.41 47.79
CA TYR A 24 29.96 -3.73 46.94
C TYR A 24 31.34 -3.70 47.58
N ALA A 25 31.44 -3.37 48.87
CA ALA A 25 32.72 -3.28 49.57
C ALA A 25 33.48 -4.62 49.64
N TRP A 26 32.83 -5.74 49.97
CA TRP A 26 33.54 -7.03 49.99
C TRP A 26 33.87 -7.51 48.58
N ARG A 27 33.01 -7.27 47.58
CA ARG A 27 33.29 -7.63 46.18
C ARG A 27 34.49 -6.85 45.64
N ASP A 28 34.59 -5.56 45.95
CA ASP A 28 35.74 -4.71 45.58
C ASP A 28 37.04 -5.22 46.24
N HIS A 29 36.99 -5.58 47.52
CA HIS A 29 38.14 -6.17 48.21
C HIS A 29 38.54 -7.55 47.68
N ILE A 30 37.59 -8.39 47.23
CA ILE A 30 37.92 -9.63 46.50
C ILE A 30 38.65 -9.29 45.18
N ASN A 31 38.12 -8.34 44.41
CA ASN A 31 38.66 -7.99 43.09
C ASN A 31 40.06 -7.35 43.19
N THR A 32 40.34 -6.62 44.26
CA THR A 32 41.65 -6.01 44.55
C THR A 32 42.63 -6.95 45.24
N GLY A 33 42.21 -8.18 45.58
CA GLY A 33 43.05 -9.22 46.17
C GLY A 33 43.18 -9.18 47.70
N ASP A 34 42.48 -8.28 48.39
CA ASP A 34 42.47 -8.19 49.86
C ASP A 34 41.42 -9.13 50.47
N GLN A 35 41.70 -10.44 50.40
CA GLN A 35 40.79 -11.48 50.88
C GLN A 35 40.44 -11.34 52.36
N ARG A 36 41.38 -10.88 53.18
CA ARG A 36 41.17 -10.75 54.62
C ARG A 36 40.13 -9.68 54.93
N ARG A 37 40.22 -8.53 54.25
CA ARG A 37 39.27 -7.44 54.45
C ARG A 37 37.90 -7.73 53.88
N ALA A 38 37.84 -8.45 52.76
CA ALA A 38 36.58 -8.98 52.23
C ALA A 38 35.91 -9.94 53.22
N GLN A 39 36.70 -10.82 53.84
CA GLN A 39 36.23 -11.74 54.88
C GLN A 39 35.71 -11.00 56.11
N ASP A 40 36.47 -10.04 56.65
CA ASP A 40 36.07 -9.26 57.83
C ASP A 40 34.71 -8.54 57.61
N ILE A 41 34.54 -7.90 56.44
CA ILE A 41 33.29 -7.19 56.09
C ILE A 41 32.12 -8.16 55.91
N LEU A 42 32.35 -9.30 55.26
CA LEU A 42 31.31 -10.31 55.08
C LEU A 42 30.89 -10.92 56.42
N GLU A 43 31.83 -11.27 57.30
CA GLU A 43 31.55 -11.80 58.63
C GLU A 43 30.82 -10.78 59.51
N GLU A 44 31.21 -9.50 59.47
CA GLU A 44 30.47 -8.41 60.12
C GLU A 44 29.04 -8.32 59.58
N THR A 45 28.89 -8.45 58.26
CA THR A 45 27.59 -8.38 57.60
C THR A 45 26.68 -9.53 58.03
N ILE A 46 27.20 -10.77 58.00
CA ILE A 46 26.50 -11.97 58.45
C ILE A 46 26.08 -11.85 59.92
N ASN A 47 26.97 -11.39 60.79
CA ASN A 47 26.69 -11.25 62.22
C ASN A 47 25.61 -10.19 62.50
N LYS A 48 25.59 -9.09 61.73
CA LYS A 48 24.63 -8.00 61.91
C LYS A 48 23.25 -8.30 61.30
N ILE A 49 23.20 -9.11 60.25
CA ILE A 49 21.96 -9.62 59.67
C ILE A 49 21.29 -10.61 60.62
N GLY A 50 22.03 -11.57 61.18
CA GLY A 50 21.46 -12.59 62.08
C GLY A 50 20.29 -13.36 61.44
N ASP A 51 19.20 -13.56 62.19
CA ASP A 51 17.99 -14.29 61.76
C ASP A 51 16.93 -13.43 61.03
N ARG A 52 17.32 -12.27 60.48
CA ARG A 52 16.37 -11.37 59.80
C ARG A 52 15.86 -11.97 58.50
N ASN A 53 14.60 -11.74 58.18
CA ASN A 53 14.02 -12.15 56.91
C ASN A 53 14.52 -11.24 55.78
N LEU A 54 15.44 -11.75 54.96
CA LEU A 54 15.95 -11.08 53.77
C LEU A 54 15.12 -11.45 52.53
N ASP A 55 15.03 -10.53 51.57
CA ASP A 55 14.49 -10.83 50.24
C ASP A 55 15.43 -11.78 49.45
N SER A 56 14.92 -12.35 48.37
CA SER A 56 15.65 -13.33 47.56
C SER A 56 16.97 -12.78 46.99
N ASP A 57 17.01 -11.51 46.56
CA ASP A 57 18.22 -10.90 45.99
C ASP A 57 19.33 -10.77 47.04
N MET A 58 18.97 -10.30 48.25
CA MET A 58 19.91 -10.17 49.36
C MET A 58 20.40 -11.54 49.83
N ARG A 59 19.54 -12.56 49.87
CA ARG A 59 19.95 -13.94 50.20
C ARG A 59 20.95 -14.49 49.19
N VAL A 60 20.70 -14.31 47.89
CA VAL A 60 21.60 -14.75 46.81
C VAL A 60 22.94 -14.01 46.89
N ALA A 61 22.94 -12.69 47.10
CA ALA A 61 24.17 -11.91 47.23
C ALA A 61 25.01 -12.31 48.45
N LEU A 62 24.35 -12.62 49.58
CA LEU A 62 25.04 -13.10 50.79
C LEU A 62 25.61 -14.51 50.58
N ALA A 63 24.85 -15.41 49.96
CA ALA A 63 25.29 -16.76 49.61
C ALA A 63 26.50 -16.74 48.66
N ASP A 64 26.51 -15.83 47.67
CA ASP A 64 27.65 -15.58 46.77
C ASP A 64 28.92 -15.19 47.55
N GLY A 65 28.78 -14.31 48.54
CA GLY A 65 29.88 -13.94 49.44
C GLY A 65 30.40 -15.11 50.27
N ILE A 66 29.50 -15.88 50.90
CA ILE A 66 29.85 -17.05 51.73
C ILE A 66 30.58 -18.10 50.91
N TYR A 67 30.06 -18.43 49.73
CA TYR A 67 30.68 -19.40 48.83
C TYR A 67 32.08 -18.96 48.39
N ARG A 68 32.22 -17.70 47.93
CA ARG A 68 33.49 -17.24 47.33
C ARG A 68 34.57 -16.88 48.36
N ILE A 69 34.19 -16.31 49.50
CA ILE A 69 35.14 -15.80 50.51
C ILE A 69 35.37 -16.83 51.61
N LEU A 70 34.30 -17.36 52.21
CA LEU A 70 34.40 -18.30 53.34
C LEU A 70 34.60 -19.75 52.88
N LYS A 71 34.30 -20.05 51.61
CA LYS A 71 34.38 -21.40 51.02
C LYS A 71 33.56 -22.43 51.80
N ASP A 72 32.37 -22.02 52.25
CA ASP A 72 31.45 -22.79 53.07
C ASP A 72 30.19 -23.19 52.26
N ASP A 73 30.24 -24.37 51.65
CA ASP A 73 29.16 -24.89 50.81
C ASP A 73 27.89 -25.22 51.61
N GLU A 74 28.02 -25.71 52.84
CA GLU A 74 26.85 -26.05 53.67
C GLU A 74 26.09 -24.79 54.05
N ARG A 75 26.80 -23.74 54.48
CA ARG A 75 26.19 -22.46 54.83
C ARG A 75 25.60 -21.76 53.62
N THR A 76 26.23 -21.90 52.45
CA THR A 76 25.68 -21.43 51.17
C THR A 76 24.34 -22.12 50.87
N ARG A 77 24.27 -23.45 51.03
CA ARG A 77 23.01 -24.21 50.87
C ARG A 77 21.91 -23.76 51.82
N THR A 78 22.24 -23.51 53.09
CA THR A 78 21.26 -23.04 54.08
C THR A 78 20.62 -21.71 53.68
N TRP A 79 21.41 -20.76 53.16
CA TRP A 79 20.89 -19.47 52.72
C TRP A 79 20.04 -19.53 51.45
N LEU A 80 20.22 -20.56 50.62
CA LEU A 80 19.49 -20.76 49.36
C LEU A 80 18.28 -21.71 49.49
N GLN A 81 18.09 -22.39 50.63
CA GLN A 81 17.11 -23.49 50.79
C GLN A 81 15.66 -23.13 50.42
N ASP A 82 15.26 -21.88 50.62
CA ASP A 82 13.90 -21.39 50.35
C ASP A 82 13.86 -20.29 49.25
N VAL A 83 14.92 -20.13 48.47
CA VAL A 83 14.95 -19.15 47.37
C VAL A 83 14.39 -19.81 46.10
N ALA A 84 13.18 -19.41 45.70
CA ALA A 84 12.54 -19.88 44.48
C ALA A 84 13.26 -19.38 43.21
N GLN A 85 13.09 -20.11 42.10
CA GLN A 85 13.48 -19.60 40.78
C GLN A 85 12.64 -18.35 40.46
N PRO A 86 13.22 -17.32 39.82
CA PRO A 86 12.44 -16.18 39.37
C PRO A 86 11.32 -16.61 38.40
N GLU A 87 10.22 -15.87 38.38
CA GLU A 87 9.15 -16.09 37.38
C GLU A 87 9.63 -15.69 35.98
N LEU A 88 8.97 -16.22 34.94
CA LEU A 88 9.27 -15.86 33.55
C LEU A 88 8.89 -14.40 33.32
N MET A 89 9.75 -13.64 32.63
CA MET A 89 9.46 -12.23 32.35
C MET A 89 8.36 -12.08 31.27
N THR A 90 7.12 -11.82 31.69
CA THR A 90 5.96 -11.64 30.79
C THR A 90 5.44 -10.21 30.70
N ASP A 91 5.88 -9.30 31.58
CA ASP A 91 5.33 -7.95 31.72
C ASP A 91 5.99 -6.90 30.81
N ALA A 92 5.24 -5.84 30.48
CA ALA A 92 5.70 -4.71 29.68
C ALA A 92 6.62 -3.78 30.51
N ILE A 93 7.90 -4.10 30.56
CA ILE A 93 8.94 -3.27 31.16
C ILE A 93 9.49 -2.29 30.12
N SER A 94 9.99 -1.14 30.59
CA SER A 94 10.73 -0.18 29.76
C SER A 94 11.89 -0.86 29.02
N PHE A 95 12.06 -0.50 27.75
CA PHE A 95 13.18 -0.93 26.91
C PHE A 95 14.56 -0.68 27.57
N ASP A 96 14.67 0.35 28.42
CA ASP A 96 15.92 0.78 29.07
C ASP A 96 16.33 -0.08 30.28
N ALA A 97 15.58 -1.13 30.63
CA ALA A 97 15.89 -1.96 31.80
C ALA A 97 17.15 -2.83 31.64
N GLY A 98 17.65 -3.01 30.41
CA GLY A 98 18.84 -3.80 30.11
C GLY A 98 18.74 -5.26 30.60
N LEU A 99 19.87 -5.84 31.01
CA LEU A 99 19.92 -7.22 31.53
C LEU A 99 19.44 -7.34 32.98
N ASN A 100 19.21 -6.21 33.65
CA ASN A 100 18.95 -6.14 35.09
C ASN A 100 17.82 -7.08 35.57
N PRO A 101 16.68 -7.21 34.86
CA PRO A 101 15.61 -8.11 35.28
C PRO A 101 15.98 -9.59 35.29
N PHE A 102 17.02 -9.99 34.54
CA PHE A 102 17.44 -11.38 34.38
C PHE A 102 18.64 -11.76 35.29
N LEU A 103 19.28 -10.78 35.92
CA LEU A 103 20.51 -11.00 36.71
C LEU A 103 20.28 -11.86 37.95
N GLN A 104 19.11 -11.78 38.58
CA GLN A 104 18.78 -12.63 39.72
C GLN A 104 18.83 -14.12 39.32
N ARG A 105 18.21 -14.49 38.18
CA ARG A 105 18.24 -15.88 37.68
C ARG A 105 19.67 -16.33 37.39
N PHE A 106 20.47 -15.47 36.78
CA PHE A 106 21.88 -15.74 36.53
C PHE A 106 22.64 -16.02 37.84
N TRP A 107 22.59 -15.13 38.83
CA TRP A 107 23.33 -15.26 40.08
C TRP A 107 22.91 -16.48 40.89
N LEU A 108 21.60 -16.74 40.99
CA LEU A 108 21.05 -17.89 41.71
C LEU A 108 21.53 -19.20 41.10
N ASN A 109 21.37 -19.37 39.78
CA ASN A 109 21.72 -20.63 39.12
C ASN A 109 23.23 -20.84 39.06
N ARG A 110 24.03 -19.77 38.95
CA ARG A 110 25.49 -19.87 39.05
C ARG A 110 25.91 -20.47 40.37
N LEU A 111 25.28 -20.07 41.48
CA LEU A 111 25.55 -20.66 42.79
C LEU A 111 25.07 -22.10 42.86
N PHE A 112 23.85 -22.40 42.43
CA PHE A 112 23.32 -23.77 42.44
C PHE A 112 24.23 -24.75 41.70
N TYR A 113 24.67 -24.41 40.47
CA TYR A 113 25.64 -25.23 39.74
C TYR A 113 26.97 -25.36 40.49
N ALA A 114 27.46 -24.29 41.12
CA ALA A 114 28.72 -24.29 41.87
C ALA A 114 28.68 -25.14 43.15
N ILE A 115 27.50 -25.38 43.73
CA ILE A 115 27.31 -26.30 44.88
C ILE A 115 26.81 -27.70 44.47
N GLY A 116 26.81 -28.00 43.17
CA GLY A 116 26.59 -29.34 42.61
C GLY A 116 25.18 -29.64 42.07
N ASP A 117 24.36 -28.62 41.80
CA ASP A 117 23.09 -28.82 41.09
C ASP A 117 23.34 -29.32 39.65
N THR A 118 22.49 -30.22 39.17
CA THR A 118 22.60 -30.86 37.85
C THR A 118 21.35 -30.68 36.99
N ARG A 119 20.36 -29.90 37.45
CA ARG A 119 19.15 -29.59 36.69
C ARG A 119 19.50 -28.94 35.35
N SER A 120 18.79 -29.33 34.30
CA SER A 120 18.99 -28.74 32.97
C SER A 120 18.31 -27.37 32.86
N PRO A 121 18.74 -26.46 31.96
CA PRO A 121 18.07 -25.18 31.74
C PRO A 121 16.56 -25.31 31.42
N SER A 122 16.15 -26.37 30.73
CA SER A 122 14.73 -26.65 30.42
C SER A 122 13.93 -27.13 31.63
N GLU A 123 14.59 -27.70 32.65
CA GLU A 123 13.96 -28.02 33.94
C GLU A 123 13.84 -26.78 34.84
N ILE A 124 14.78 -25.84 34.73
CA ILE A 124 14.79 -24.59 35.48
C ILE A 124 13.79 -23.58 34.90
N VAL A 125 13.71 -23.51 33.57
CA VAL A 125 12.77 -22.66 32.82
C VAL A 125 11.97 -23.58 31.88
N PRO A 126 10.78 -24.05 32.30
CA PRO A 126 9.93 -24.92 31.49
C PRO A 126 9.32 -24.17 30.29
N ASP A 127 8.80 -24.91 29.31
CA ASP A 127 8.08 -24.32 28.18
C ASP A 127 6.80 -23.60 28.66
N SER A 128 6.43 -22.52 27.96
CA SER A 128 5.19 -21.79 28.21
C SER A 128 4.02 -22.43 27.47
N GLU A 129 2.82 -22.44 28.07
CA GLU A 129 1.59 -22.87 27.41
C GLU A 129 1.18 -21.89 26.29
N GLU A 130 1.70 -20.66 26.31
CA GLU A 130 1.40 -19.63 25.33
C GLU A 130 2.57 -19.42 24.34
N PRO A 131 2.40 -19.70 23.03
CA PRO A 131 3.47 -19.59 22.03
C PRO A 131 4.15 -18.22 21.93
N ARG A 132 3.44 -17.15 22.34
CA ARG A 132 3.97 -15.77 22.34
C ARG A 132 5.10 -15.54 23.35
N HIS A 133 5.27 -16.41 24.35
CA HIS A 133 6.33 -16.26 25.36
C HIS A 133 7.59 -17.09 25.06
N GLN A 134 7.60 -17.85 23.95
CA GLN A 134 8.70 -18.77 23.65
C GLN A 134 10.06 -18.07 23.52
N GLY A 135 10.09 -16.86 22.94
CA GLY A 135 11.33 -16.09 22.80
C GLY A 135 12.01 -15.82 24.14
N ILE A 136 11.25 -15.41 25.16
CA ILE A 136 11.79 -15.14 26.50
C ILE A 136 12.19 -16.43 27.22
N VAL A 137 11.46 -17.54 27.04
CA VAL A 137 11.84 -18.85 27.59
C VAL A 137 13.24 -19.25 27.12
N GLU A 138 13.51 -19.16 25.82
CA GLU A 138 14.84 -19.49 25.27
C GLU A 138 15.91 -18.53 25.78
N PHE A 139 15.60 -17.24 25.90
CA PHE A 139 16.53 -16.24 26.43
C PHE A 139 16.94 -16.53 27.88
N GLU A 140 15.98 -16.79 28.77
CA GLU A 140 16.26 -17.09 30.18
C GLU A 140 16.93 -18.47 30.38
N ARG A 141 16.70 -19.43 29.47
CA ARG A 141 17.48 -20.68 29.42
C ARG A 141 18.94 -20.40 29.08
N ALA A 142 19.22 -19.53 28.11
CA ALA A 142 20.59 -19.16 27.77
C ALA A 142 21.30 -18.44 28.93
N ILE A 143 20.59 -17.61 29.71
CA ILE A 143 21.10 -17.05 30.97
C ILE A 143 21.56 -18.16 31.94
N CYS A 144 20.78 -19.23 32.09
CA CYS A 144 21.14 -20.37 32.92
C CYS A 144 22.37 -21.12 32.36
N VAL A 145 22.51 -21.23 31.05
CA VAL A 145 23.73 -21.82 30.43
C VAL A 145 24.96 -20.97 30.72
N ILE A 146 24.88 -19.64 30.61
CA ILE A 146 25.99 -18.74 30.97
C ILE A 146 26.34 -18.89 32.46
N ALA A 147 25.33 -19.00 33.33
CA ALA A 147 25.52 -19.25 34.76
C ALA A 147 26.27 -20.57 35.03
N HIS A 148 25.93 -21.62 34.29
CA HIS A 148 26.61 -22.92 34.37
C HIS A 148 28.08 -22.82 33.90
N ILE A 149 28.34 -22.19 32.75
CA ILE A 149 29.71 -21.97 32.25
C ILE A 149 30.55 -21.26 33.32
N TRP A 150 30.00 -20.23 33.97
CA TRP A 150 30.71 -19.51 35.03
C TRP A 150 30.98 -20.41 36.25
N ALA A 151 29.99 -21.19 36.68
CA ALA A 151 30.12 -22.09 37.82
C ALA A 151 31.18 -23.18 37.62
N GLU A 152 31.32 -23.74 36.41
CA GLU A 152 32.36 -24.72 36.09
C GLU A 152 33.77 -24.15 36.33
N ALA A 153 33.99 -22.86 36.03
CA ALA A 153 35.26 -22.21 36.33
C ALA A 153 35.53 -22.15 37.84
N TRP A 154 34.51 -21.88 38.66
CA TRP A 154 34.64 -21.85 40.13
C TRP A 154 35.00 -23.22 40.71
N LEU A 155 34.54 -24.29 40.06
CA LEU A 155 34.89 -25.67 40.38
C LEU A 155 36.28 -26.09 39.85
N ASN A 156 37.06 -25.15 39.30
CA ASN A 156 38.34 -25.38 38.62
C ASN A 156 38.25 -26.34 37.41
N GLN A 157 37.07 -26.49 36.81
CA GLN A 157 36.85 -27.27 35.61
C GLN A 157 37.07 -26.38 34.39
N ARG A 158 38.33 -26.26 33.95
CA ARG A 158 38.65 -25.46 32.76
C ARG A 158 38.03 -26.12 31.52
N LEU A 159 37.19 -25.37 30.82
CA LEU A 159 36.60 -25.83 29.57
C LEU A 159 37.65 -25.88 28.46
N GLY A 160 37.71 -27.01 27.75
CA GLY A 160 38.51 -27.14 26.54
C GLY A 160 37.87 -26.41 25.34
N ILE A 161 38.69 -26.11 24.34
CA ILE A 161 38.31 -25.35 23.12
C ILE A 161 37.05 -25.94 22.44
N SER A 162 36.97 -27.27 22.29
CA SER A 162 35.82 -27.95 21.66
C SER A 162 34.54 -27.80 22.48
N THR A 163 34.64 -27.93 23.81
CA THR A 163 33.50 -27.83 24.73
C THR A 163 32.96 -26.40 24.81
N ILE A 164 33.84 -25.39 24.76
CA ILE A 164 33.43 -23.98 24.67
C ILE A 164 32.63 -23.75 23.38
N LYS A 165 33.13 -24.24 22.24
CA LYS A 165 32.42 -24.11 20.97
C LYS A 165 31.02 -24.74 21.00
N GLU A 166 30.91 -25.96 21.52
CA GLU A 166 29.63 -26.68 21.61
C GLU A 166 28.63 -25.96 22.53
N LYS A 167 29.07 -25.46 23.69
CA LYS A 167 28.19 -24.79 24.65
C LYS A 167 27.82 -23.36 24.23
N VAL A 168 28.73 -22.63 23.58
CA VAL A 168 28.57 -21.19 23.32
C VAL A 168 27.90 -20.91 21.97
N LEU A 169 28.10 -21.74 20.95
CA LEU A 169 27.55 -21.46 19.62
C LEU A 169 26.00 -21.28 19.61
N PRO A 170 25.20 -22.09 20.32
CA PRO A 170 23.76 -21.85 20.42
C PRO A 170 23.42 -20.50 21.08
N ILE A 171 24.21 -20.06 22.06
CA ILE A 171 24.03 -18.78 22.77
C ILE A 171 24.29 -17.60 21.83
N LEU A 172 25.31 -17.69 20.96
CA LEU A 172 25.61 -16.65 19.96
C LEU A 172 24.49 -16.48 18.93
N ARG A 173 23.68 -17.52 18.70
CA ARG A 173 22.66 -17.55 17.65
C ARG A 173 21.24 -17.34 18.18
N ILE A 174 21.08 -17.04 19.47
CA ILE A 174 19.76 -16.86 20.07
C ILE A 174 18.97 -15.68 19.49
N PHE A 175 19.65 -14.71 18.88
CA PHE A 175 19.04 -13.57 18.21
C PHE A 175 18.97 -13.71 16.68
N ASN A 176 19.26 -14.88 16.13
CA ASN A 176 19.25 -15.13 14.67
C ASN A 176 17.84 -15.50 14.17
N TRP A 177 16.85 -14.70 14.56
CA TRP A 177 15.45 -14.87 14.13
C TRP A 177 15.06 -13.73 13.19
N SER A 178 14.23 -14.01 12.20
CA SER A 178 13.66 -12.97 11.35
C SER A 178 12.57 -12.20 12.09
N SER A 179 12.37 -10.93 11.73
CA SER A 179 11.31 -10.08 12.32
C SER A 179 9.90 -10.64 12.11
N HIS A 180 9.71 -11.51 11.11
CA HIS A 180 8.44 -12.20 10.88
C HIS A 180 8.19 -13.33 11.89
N GLU A 181 9.24 -14.03 12.31
CA GLU A 181 9.17 -15.11 13.30
C GLU A 181 8.94 -14.55 14.71
N THR A 182 9.50 -13.38 15.02
CA THR A 182 9.39 -12.74 16.34
C THR A 182 8.19 -11.80 16.49
N LEU A 183 7.49 -11.45 15.41
CA LEU A 183 6.34 -10.51 15.41
C LEU A 183 5.24 -10.90 16.42
N ARG A 184 5.09 -12.20 16.69
CA ARG A 184 4.08 -12.75 17.60
C ARG A 184 4.60 -12.97 19.02
N TRP A 185 5.88 -12.69 19.29
CA TRP A 185 6.49 -12.87 20.61
C TRP A 185 6.33 -11.61 21.44
N THR A 186 5.59 -11.73 22.54
CA THR A 186 5.45 -10.64 23.50
C THR A 186 6.73 -10.49 24.33
N SER A 187 7.10 -9.25 24.64
CA SER A 187 8.27 -8.90 25.47
C SER A 187 9.65 -9.24 24.90
N TRP A 188 9.75 -9.81 23.69
CA TRP A 188 11.04 -10.09 23.02
C TRP A 188 11.92 -8.84 22.84
N TYR A 189 11.30 -7.68 22.64
CA TYR A 189 11.99 -6.39 22.56
C TYR A 189 12.85 -6.07 23.82
N VAL A 190 12.49 -6.60 25.00
CA VAL A 190 13.28 -6.46 26.24
C VAL A 190 14.58 -7.26 26.15
N ALA A 191 14.52 -8.49 25.63
CA ALA A 191 15.72 -9.30 25.38
C ALA A 191 16.61 -8.69 24.30
N GLU A 192 16.01 -8.12 23.25
CA GLU A 192 16.75 -7.38 22.20
C GLU A 192 17.47 -6.15 22.77
N GLY A 193 16.81 -5.38 23.64
CA GLY A 193 17.44 -4.26 24.36
C GLY A 193 18.60 -4.68 25.26
N ALA A 194 18.53 -5.86 25.88
CA ALA A 194 19.58 -6.40 26.76
C ALA A 194 20.75 -7.10 26.03
N ARG A 195 20.71 -7.20 24.70
CA ARG A 195 21.61 -8.06 23.91
C ARG A 195 23.10 -7.78 24.10
N GLY A 196 23.50 -6.52 24.17
CA GLY A 196 24.90 -6.14 24.37
C GLY A 196 25.44 -6.53 25.76
N GLU A 197 24.64 -6.31 26.80
CA GLU A 197 24.95 -6.71 28.18
C GLU A 197 24.96 -8.24 28.33
N PHE A 198 24.04 -8.94 27.65
CA PHE A 198 23.99 -10.39 27.61
C PHE A 198 25.31 -11.01 27.12
N TYR A 199 25.86 -10.51 26.00
CA TYR A 199 27.16 -10.99 25.52
C TYR A 199 28.32 -10.55 26.38
N THR A 200 28.22 -9.40 27.05
CA THR A 200 29.20 -8.98 28.07
C THR A 200 29.26 -10.01 29.20
N LEU A 201 28.10 -10.44 29.70
CA LEU A 201 27.99 -11.47 30.73
C LEU A 201 28.58 -12.82 30.30
N LEU A 202 28.35 -13.23 29.05
CA LEU A 202 28.96 -14.43 28.46
C LEU A 202 30.48 -14.34 28.42
N ILE A 203 31.04 -13.22 27.96
CA ILE A 203 32.49 -13.02 27.88
C ILE A 203 33.10 -13.09 29.28
N ASP A 204 32.48 -12.42 30.26
CA ASP A 204 32.94 -12.45 31.65
C ASP A 204 32.92 -13.87 32.25
N ALA A 205 31.92 -14.68 31.89
CA ALA A 205 31.82 -16.10 32.28
C ALA A 205 32.96 -16.93 31.69
N VAL A 206 33.23 -16.77 30.39
CA VAL A 206 34.30 -17.49 29.69
C VAL A 206 35.68 -17.01 30.15
N ALA A 207 35.84 -15.74 30.51
CA ALA A 207 37.08 -15.17 31.04
C ALA A 207 37.59 -15.91 32.29
N GLN A 208 36.68 -16.45 33.10
CA GLN A 208 37.03 -17.22 34.30
C GLN A 208 37.81 -18.50 33.99
N HIS A 209 37.75 -19.01 32.74
CA HIS A 209 38.45 -20.23 32.31
C HIS A 209 39.89 -19.97 31.83
N GLY A 210 40.27 -18.69 31.67
CA GLY A 210 41.61 -18.26 31.28
C GLY A 210 41.73 -17.79 29.83
N HIS A 211 42.94 -17.36 29.44
CA HIS A 211 43.18 -16.67 28.17
C HIS A 211 42.87 -17.51 26.92
N GLU A 212 43.19 -18.81 26.91
CA GLU A 212 42.89 -19.70 25.78
C GLU A 212 41.38 -19.82 25.49
N ALA A 213 40.55 -19.78 26.54
CA ALA A 213 39.10 -19.83 26.43
C ALA A 213 38.56 -18.55 25.78
N ILE A 214 39.10 -17.39 26.17
CA ILE A 214 38.77 -16.09 25.59
C ILE A 214 39.21 -15.99 24.13
N GLU A 215 40.41 -16.47 23.79
CA GLU A 215 40.86 -16.51 22.40
C GLU A 215 39.99 -17.44 21.54
N SER A 216 39.53 -18.57 22.09
CA SER A 216 38.56 -19.43 21.42
C SER A 216 37.22 -18.73 21.21
N LEU A 217 36.71 -17.99 22.20
CA LEU A 217 35.46 -17.23 22.09
C LEU A 217 35.57 -16.10 21.05
N ARG A 218 36.68 -15.39 21.03
CA ARG A 218 37.00 -14.35 20.03
C ARG A 218 36.85 -14.90 18.61
N VAL A 219 37.46 -16.06 18.33
CA VAL A 219 37.36 -16.72 17.00
C VAL A 219 35.91 -17.09 16.65
N LEU A 220 35.08 -17.47 17.62
CA LEU A 220 33.68 -17.78 17.35
C LEU A 220 32.89 -16.54 16.94
N PHE A 221 33.08 -15.41 17.63
CA PHE A 221 32.47 -14.13 17.23
C PHE A 221 32.91 -13.71 15.83
N GLU A 222 34.20 -13.84 15.50
CA GLU A 222 34.70 -13.53 14.15
C GLU A 222 34.00 -14.36 13.07
N ASN A 223 33.88 -15.67 13.28
CA ASN A 223 33.23 -16.55 12.31
C ASN A 223 31.75 -16.20 12.11
N GLU A 224 31.05 -15.73 13.14
CA GLU A 224 29.66 -15.29 13.00
C GLU A 224 29.56 -13.94 12.27
N TRP A 225 30.48 -13.00 12.54
CA TRP A 225 30.50 -11.69 11.90
C TRP A 225 30.94 -11.72 10.43
N ASP A 226 31.91 -12.59 10.10
CA ASP A 226 32.51 -12.72 8.77
C ASP A 226 31.67 -13.66 7.86
N ASN A 227 30.61 -14.30 8.37
CA ASN A 227 29.69 -15.12 7.59
C ASN A 227 28.61 -14.26 6.90
N PRO A 228 28.50 -14.28 5.55
CA PRO A 228 27.53 -13.46 4.81
C PRO A 228 26.06 -13.72 5.15
N GLU A 229 25.69 -14.95 5.53
CA GLU A 229 24.29 -15.31 5.85
C GLU A 229 23.89 -14.91 7.27
N ILE A 230 24.86 -14.81 8.18
CA ILE A 230 24.62 -14.60 9.62
C ILE A 230 25.01 -13.20 10.07
N GLY A 231 25.97 -12.56 9.40
CA GLY A 231 26.54 -11.28 9.80
C GLY A 231 25.50 -10.16 9.93
N SER A 232 24.44 -10.18 9.12
CA SER A 232 23.34 -9.21 9.17
C SER A 232 22.56 -9.21 10.48
N PHE A 233 22.58 -10.32 11.24
CA PHE A 233 21.92 -10.39 12.54
C PHE A 233 22.69 -9.67 13.64
N TRP A 234 23.89 -9.14 13.41
CA TRP A 234 24.75 -8.52 14.43
C TRP A 234 24.86 -6.99 14.26
N PRO A 235 24.08 -6.18 15.02
CA PRO A 235 24.14 -4.73 14.97
C PRO A 235 25.52 -4.19 15.36
N ALA A 236 25.88 -3.03 14.80
CA ALA A 236 27.19 -2.41 15.02
C ALA A 236 27.47 -2.15 16.51
N ASP A 237 26.46 -1.65 17.24
CA ASP A 237 26.59 -1.36 18.68
C ASP A 237 26.93 -2.62 19.51
N VAL A 238 26.24 -3.73 19.24
CA VAL A 238 26.51 -5.01 19.91
C VAL A 238 27.92 -5.51 19.59
N ARG A 239 28.35 -5.44 18.32
CA ARG A 239 29.72 -5.82 17.92
C ARG A 239 30.76 -4.98 18.67
N ARG A 240 30.56 -3.65 18.74
CA ARG A 240 31.43 -2.72 19.46
C ARG A 240 31.54 -3.10 20.93
N GLN A 241 30.41 -3.33 21.59
CA GLN A 241 30.39 -3.71 23.01
C GLN A 241 31.14 -5.03 23.24
N VAL A 242 30.92 -6.05 22.40
CA VAL A 242 31.67 -7.32 22.46
C VAL A 242 33.17 -7.12 22.28
N ILE A 243 33.59 -6.34 21.26
CA ILE A 243 35.00 -6.04 21.00
C ILE A 243 35.65 -5.39 22.24
N MET A 244 35.00 -4.37 22.80
CA MET A 244 35.50 -3.64 23.96
C MET A 244 35.56 -4.52 25.22
N THR A 245 34.60 -5.42 25.43
CA THR A 245 34.62 -6.37 26.54
C THR A 245 35.72 -7.42 26.37
N LEU A 246 35.95 -7.94 25.16
CA LEU A 246 37.04 -8.89 24.88
C LEU A 246 38.43 -8.31 25.16
N VAL A 247 38.65 -7.02 24.89
CA VAL A 247 39.92 -6.35 25.26
C VAL A 247 40.11 -6.28 26.75
N ARG A 248 39.06 -5.92 27.49
CA ARG A 248 39.09 -5.92 28.95
C ARG A 248 39.39 -7.32 29.50
N ALA A 249 38.95 -8.37 28.81
CA ALA A 249 39.23 -9.77 29.12
C ALA A 249 40.63 -10.27 28.67
N GLY A 250 41.45 -9.41 28.05
CA GLY A 250 42.85 -9.71 27.72
C GLY A 250 43.13 -10.10 26.27
N VAL A 251 42.19 -9.89 25.34
CA VAL A 251 42.45 -10.03 23.89
C VAL A 251 43.41 -8.94 23.40
N ASN A 252 44.21 -9.27 22.38
CA ASN A 252 45.22 -8.38 21.84
C ASN A 252 44.66 -7.05 21.29
N ARG A 253 45.30 -5.92 21.64
CA ARG A 253 44.95 -4.57 21.19
C ARG A 253 44.96 -4.41 19.66
N ARG A 254 45.89 -5.05 18.95
CA ARG A 254 45.96 -5.00 17.48
C ARG A 254 44.68 -5.53 16.81
N TRP A 255 44.20 -6.69 17.26
CA TRP A 255 42.96 -7.27 16.75
C TRP A 255 41.78 -6.32 16.94
N THR A 256 41.74 -5.67 18.10
CA THR A 256 40.70 -4.70 18.46
C THR A 256 40.69 -3.52 17.52
N THR A 257 41.87 -2.91 17.28
CA THR A 257 42.01 -1.82 16.34
C THR A 257 41.54 -2.24 14.95
N GLU A 258 41.97 -3.41 14.46
CA GLU A 258 41.55 -3.93 13.14
C GLU A 258 40.02 -4.12 13.06
N ARG A 259 39.38 -4.67 14.10
CA ARG A 259 37.93 -4.89 14.13
C ARG A 259 37.11 -3.61 14.33
N LEU A 260 37.57 -2.67 15.15
CA LEU A 260 36.91 -1.36 15.28
C LEU A 260 37.00 -0.56 13.98
N SER A 261 38.14 -0.59 13.28
CA SER A 261 38.27 0.04 11.95
C SER A 261 37.37 -0.62 10.90
N ALA A 262 37.21 -1.94 10.93
CA ALA A 262 36.25 -2.62 10.06
C ALA A 262 34.78 -2.28 10.40
N LEU A 263 34.47 -2.04 11.68
CA LEU A 263 33.13 -1.65 12.09
C LEU A 263 32.76 -0.24 11.58
N GLU A 264 33.72 0.69 11.54
CA GLU A 264 33.51 2.06 11.06
C GLU A 264 33.01 2.15 9.62
N THR A 265 33.34 1.17 8.78
CA THR A 265 32.88 1.18 7.38
C THR A 265 31.41 0.83 7.24
N MET A 266 30.83 0.10 8.21
CA MET A 266 29.45 -0.39 8.16
C MET A 266 28.51 0.25 9.19
N MET A 267 29.03 0.85 10.27
CA MET A 267 28.21 1.31 11.41
C MET A 267 27.21 2.44 11.07
N ALA A 268 27.42 3.15 9.96
CA ALA A 268 26.59 4.28 9.53
C ALA A 268 25.73 3.96 8.30
N GLU A 269 25.77 2.74 7.78
CA GLU A 269 24.97 2.33 6.64
C GLU A 269 23.47 2.38 6.99
N ARG A 270 22.65 2.99 6.12
CA ARG A 270 21.17 3.04 6.22
C ARG A 270 20.64 3.53 7.56
N SER A 271 21.42 4.37 8.24
CA SER A 271 21.07 4.95 9.53
C SER A 271 20.66 6.40 9.34
N ASP A 272 19.66 6.84 10.11
CA ASP A 272 19.27 8.25 10.15
C ASP A 272 20.35 9.11 10.82
N VAL A 273 20.20 10.43 10.72
CA VAL A 273 21.16 11.39 11.27
C VAL A 273 21.44 11.13 12.77
N HIS A 274 20.40 10.86 13.56
CA HIS A 274 20.56 10.64 15.01
C HIS A 274 21.36 9.36 15.28
N SER A 275 20.99 8.25 14.63
CA SER A 275 21.72 6.98 14.76
C SER A 275 23.17 7.09 14.28
N ARG A 276 23.46 7.78 13.17
CA ARG A 276 24.84 7.99 12.70
C ARG A 276 25.69 8.77 13.70
N VAL A 277 25.12 9.84 14.27
CA VAL A 277 25.79 10.65 15.29
C VAL A 277 26.07 9.82 16.54
N ASP A 278 25.09 9.04 17.02
CA ASP A 278 25.25 8.19 18.20
C ASP A 278 26.28 7.07 17.97
N GLU A 279 26.27 6.42 16.81
CA GLU A 279 27.27 5.41 16.44
C GLU A 279 28.69 6.01 16.37
N CYS A 280 28.84 7.22 15.81
CA CYS A 280 30.13 7.92 15.81
C CYS A 280 30.58 8.28 17.22
N ARG A 281 29.68 8.76 18.10
CA ARG A 281 29.98 9.04 19.50
C ARG A 281 30.49 7.80 20.22
N LYS A 282 29.74 6.69 20.14
CA LYS A 282 30.12 5.40 20.74
C LYS A 282 31.45 4.87 20.21
N GLN A 283 31.69 5.04 18.90
CA GLN A 283 32.95 4.64 18.28
C GLN A 283 34.13 5.51 18.74
N ALA A 284 33.95 6.82 18.89
CA ALA A 284 34.97 7.72 19.42
C ALA A 284 35.30 7.39 20.89
N GLU A 285 34.29 7.07 21.71
CA GLU A 285 34.48 6.60 23.09
C GLU A 285 35.28 5.30 23.16
N ALA A 286 35.06 4.37 22.23
CA ALA A 286 35.85 3.15 22.11
C ALA A 286 37.32 3.45 21.81
N TRP A 287 37.61 4.37 20.88
CA TRP A 287 38.98 4.78 20.57
C TRP A 287 39.68 5.51 21.72
N ILE A 288 38.97 6.39 22.43
CA ILE A 288 39.48 7.07 23.62
C ILE A 288 39.83 6.05 24.71
N THR A 289 38.98 5.04 24.91
CA THR A 289 39.24 3.94 25.85
C THR A 289 40.51 3.14 25.48
N LEU A 290 40.87 3.12 24.20
CA LEU A 290 42.10 2.53 23.70
C LEU A 290 43.27 3.52 23.59
N ASP A 291 43.18 4.74 24.13
CA ASP A 291 44.19 5.80 24.00
C ASP A 291 44.56 6.16 22.53
N ASP A 292 43.68 5.89 21.56
CA ASP A 292 43.87 6.28 20.15
C ASP A 292 43.12 7.59 19.85
N ASN A 293 43.74 8.70 20.28
CA ASN A 293 43.16 10.03 20.13
C ASN A 293 43.06 10.50 18.66
N GLU A 294 43.87 9.95 17.76
CA GLU A 294 43.85 10.30 16.34
C GLU A 294 42.62 9.71 15.67
N SER A 295 42.36 8.42 15.88
CA SER A 295 41.14 7.76 15.39
C SER A 295 39.88 8.36 16.03
N ALA A 296 39.90 8.64 17.34
CA ALA A 296 38.80 9.30 18.01
C ALA A 296 38.46 10.66 17.38
N ARG A 297 39.48 11.50 17.13
CA ARG A 297 39.29 12.81 16.49
C ARG A 297 38.71 12.68 15.08
N ARG A 298 39.22 11.75 14.27
CA ARG A 298 38.70 11.49 12.92
C ARG A 298 37.23 11.09 12.94
N VAL A 299 36.82 10.25 13.89
CA VAL A 299 35.41 9.85 14.04
C VAL A 299 34.54 11.01 14.54
N LEU A 300 35.05 11.85 15.44
CA LEU A 300 34.34 13.07 15.86
C LEU A 300 34.19 14.09 14.72
N ASP A 301 35.19 14.23 13.85
CA ASP A 301 35.09 15.06 12.65
C ASP A 301 34.00 14.52 11.70
N ARG A 302 33.95 13.19 11.50
CA ARG A 302 32.88 12.51 10.75
C ARG A 302 31.51 12.69 11.42
N MET A 303 31.44 12.63 12.75
CA MET A 303 30.21 12.88 13.50
C MET A 303 29.64 14.28 13.21
N LEU A 304 30.51 15.29 13.18
CA LEU A 304 30.10 16.67 12.87
C LEU A 304 29.62 16.79 11.42
N GLN A 305 30.30 16.14 10.46
CA GLN A 305 29.87 16.10 9.06
C GLN A 305 28.51 15.41 8.90
N GLY A 306 28.36 14.21 9.46
CA GLY A 306 27.12 13.42 9.38
C GLY A 306 25.96 13.95 10.22
N SER A 307 26.20 14.93 11.09
CA SER A 307 25.17 15.62 11.88
C SER A 307 24.32 16.61 11.07
N PHE A 308 24.81 17.02 9.89
CA PHE A 308 24.10 17.89 8.97
C PHE A 308 23.40 17.05 7.90
N GLY A 309 22.08 16.87 8.05
CA GLY A 309 21.28 16.06 7.12
C GLY A 309 19.79 16.16 7.41
N VAL A 310 18.99 15.38 6.69
CA VAL A 310 17.53 15.30 6.87
C VAL A 310 17.21 14.40 8.07
N GLY A 311 16.42 14.90 9.02
CA GLY A 311 16.07 14.17 10.24
C GLY A 311 15.17 12.95 10.01
N PHE A 312 15.08 12.08 11.02
CA PHE A 312 14.41 10.78 10.94
C PHE A 312 12.92 10.84 10.63
N ARG A 313 12.15 11.74 11.29
CA ARG A 313 10.68 11.76 11.18
C ARG A 313 10.14 13.18 11.01
N LYS A 314 9.23 13.37 10.03
CA LYS A 314 8.53 14.63 9.73
C LYS A 314 9.48 15.81 9.44
N ASP A 315 10.60 15.53 8.80
CA ASP A 315 11.51 16.57 8.32
C ASP A 315 11.14 16.99 6.90
N TYR A 316 10.34 18.05 6.78
CA TYR A 316 9.81 18.54 5.49
C TYR A 316 10.80 19.44 4.72
N GLN A 317 12.07 19.51 5.11
CA GLN A 317 13.04 20.42 4.48
C GLN A 317 13.12 20.20 2.96
N LEU A 318 13.21 18.95 2.51
CA LEU A 318 13.36 18.66 1.08
C LEU A 318 12.11 19.06 0.27
N ASP A 319 10.92 18.86 0.81
CA ASP A 319 9.65 19.30 0.19
C ASP A 319 9.64 20.82 -0.03
N THR A 320 9.99 21.60 1.00
CA THR A 320 10.12 23.05 0.90
C THR A 320 11.10 23.48 -0.20
N TRP A 321 12.27 22.83 -0.28
CA TRP A 321 13.26 23.17 -1.30
C TRP A 321 12.85 22.74 -2.71
N ILE A 322 12.01 21.70 -2.85
CA ILE A 322 11.43 21.30 -4.13
C ILE A 322 10.44 22.36 -4.64
N GLU A 323 9.73 23.10 -3.78
CA GLU A 323 8.91 24.23 -4.26
C GLU A 323 9.79 25.32 -4.91
N TRP A 324 10.94 25.64 -4.31
CA TRP A 324 11.93 26.54 -4.92
C TRP A 324 12.54 25.98 -6.21
N LEU A 325 12.70 24.66 -6.29
CA LEU A 325 13.12 23.98 -7.53
C LEU A 325 12.13 24.28 -8.67
N GLY A 326 10.82 24.34 -8.38
CA GLY A 326 9.82 24.73 -9.37
C GLY A 326 10.08 26.12 -9.95
N GLN A 327 10.32 27.11 -9.08
CA GLN A 327 10.56 28.49 -9.49
C GLN A 327 11.82 28.64 -10.34
N ILE A 328 12.95 28.02 -9.95
CA ILE A 328 14.18 28.10 -10.76
C ILE A 328 14.03 27.38 -12.10
N ASN A 329 13.23 26.31 -12.19
CA ASN A 329 12.99 25.60 -13.43
C ASN A 329 12.15 26.41 -14.43
N GLU A 330 11.36 27.37 -13.98
CA GLU A 330 10.70 28.34 -14.85
C GLU A 330 11.70 29.36 -15.43
N VAL A 331 12.71 29.75 -14.64
CA VAL A 331 13.75 30.71 -15.05
C VAL A 331 14.82 30.05 -15.95
N GLU A 332 15.21 28.81 -15.64
CA GLU A 332 16.24 28.02 -16.34
C GLU A 332 15.73 26.61 -16.72
N PRO A 333 14.77 26.52 -17.65
CA PRO A 333 14.10 25.26 -18.01
C PRO A 333 15.02 24.21 -18.63
N GLU A 334 16.14 24.63 -19.24
CA GLU A 334 17.12 23.72 -19.85
C GLU A 334 17.88 22.87 -18.83
N ARG A 335 18.00 23.35 -17.57
CA ARG A 335 18.66 22.62 -16.48
C ARG A 335 17.70 21.82 -15.60
N ALA A 336 16.39 21.98 -15.80
CA ALA A 336 15.38 21.34 -14.96
C ALA A 336 15.48 19.81 -14.93
N ALA A 337 15.77 19.15 -16.06
CA ALA A 337 15.95 17.70 -16.11
C ALA A 337 17.09 17.22 -15.17
N GLU A 338 18.22 17.93 -15.19
CA GLU A 338 19.39 17.64 -14.35
C GLU A 338 19.04 17.79 -12.87
N ARG A 339 18.42 18.91 -12.50
CA ARG A 339 18.03 19.20 -11.11
C ARG A 339 16.98 18.21 -10.61
N ILE A 340 15.90 17.97 -11.37
CA ILE A 340 14.86 17.00 -11.00
C ILE A 340 15.46 15.60 -10.87
N GLY A 341 16.35 15.20 -11.79
CA GLY A 341 17.05 13.92 -11.71
C GLY A 341 17.95 13.79 -10.47
N TRP A 342 18.56 14.89 -10.01
CA TRP A 342 19.30 14.91 -8.74
C TRP A 342 18.35 14.75 -7.54
N PHE A 343 17.29 15.55 -7.49
CA PHE A 343 16.30 15.49 -6.39
C PHE A 343 15.59 14.14 -6.33
N ALA A 344 15.30 13.50 -7.45
CA ALA A 344 14.70 12.16 -7.49
C ALA A 344 15.60 11.12 -6.79
N ARG A 345 16.92 11.20 -7.01
CA ARG A 345 17.91 10.32 -6.35
C ARG A 345 18.11 10.66 -4.87
N ALA A 346 18.07 11.95 -4.52
CA ALA A 346 18.08 12.39 -3.12
C ALA A 346 16.85 11.86 -2.36
N THR A 347 15.65 11.97 -2.95
CA THR A 347 14.41 11.42 -2.40
C THR A 347 14.48 9.90 -2.23
N ARG A 348 15.05 9.15 -3.19
CA ARG A 348 15.30 7.70 -3.04
C ARG A 348 16.21 7.39 -1.85
N THR A 349 17.21 8.21 -1.61
CA THR A 349 18.14 8.02 -0.50
C THR A 349 17.45 8.24 0.85
N LEU A 350 16.48 9.17 0.92
CA LEU A 350 15.71 9.39 2.16
C LEU A 350 14.89 8.18 2.59
N GLU A 351 14.37 7.38 1.66
CA GLU A 351 13.65 6.14 1.99
C GLU A 351 14.54 5.14 2.74
N GLU A 352 15.86 5.19 2.56
CA GLU A 352 16.80 4.30 3.24
C GLU A 352 17.27 4.83 4.60
N THR A 353 17.03 6.11 4.91
CA THR A 353 17.61 6.79 6.08
C THR A 353 16.58 7.51 6.96
N THR A 354 15.30 7.52 6.60
CA THR A 354 14.24 8.21 7.35
C THR A 354 12.97 7.36 7.41
N ASP A 355 12.03 7.68 8.30
CA ASP A 355 10.68 7.14 8.23
C ASP A 355 10.02 7.53 6.89
N ASP A 356 9.21 6.62 6.33
CA ASP A 356 8.57 6.72 5.00
C ASP A 356 7.99 8.11 4.65
N ALA A 357 7.48 8.84 5.65
CA ALA A 357 6.84 10.14 5.47
C ALA A 357 7.70 11.15 4.71
N ALA A 358 8.98 11.35 5.09
CA ALA A 358 9.80 12.42 4.50
C ALA A 358 10.06 12.19 3.00
N ALA A 359 10.38 10.95 2.63
CA ALA A 359 10.58 10.55 1.23
C ALA A 359 9.28 10.66 0.41
N ILE A 360 8.14 10.25 0.99
CA ILE A 360 6.83 10.34 0.32
C ILE A 360 6.45 11.78 0.00
N TYR A 361 6.55 12.71 0.96
CA TYR A 361 6.20 14.12 0.72
C TYR A 361 7.11 14.75 -0.34
N ALA A 362 8.42 14.50 -0.27
CA ALA A 362 9.36 14.98 -1.28
C ALA A 362 9.07 14.38 -2.67
N ALA A 363 8.74 13.10 -2.77
CA ALA A 363 8.39 12.45 -4.04
C ALA A 363 7.10 13.04 -4.65
N ASN A 364 6.06 13.21 -3.83
CA ASN A 364 4.78 13.79 -4.22
C ASN A 364 4.98 15.23 -4.75
N LYS A 365 5.77 16.02 -4.03
CA LYS A 365 6.09 17.39 -4.43
C LYS A 365 6.90 17.43 -5.73
N LEU A 366 7.91 16.57 -5.85
CA LEU A 366 8.75 16.53 -7.04
C LEU A 366 7.95 16.13 -8.27
N LEU A 367 7.00 15.20 -8.12
CA LEU A 367 6.08 14.82 -9.19
C LEU A 367 5.23 16.01 -9.65
N ALA A 368 4.66 16.78 -8.71
CA ALA A 368 3.87 17.97 -9.02
C ALA A 368 4.69 19.05 -9.74
N VAL A 369 5.89 19.36 -9.24
CA VAL A 369 6.80 20.34 -9.86
C VAL A 369 7.25 19.88 -11.24
N THR A 370 7.54 18.59 -11.41
CA THR A 370 7.88 18.02 -12.72
C THR A 370 6.71 18.13 -13.69
N PHE A 371 5.47 17.93 -13.24
CA PHE A 371 4.29 18.05 -14.09
C PHE A 371 4.09 19.49 -14.58
N ARG A 372 4.25 20.50 -13.72
CA ARG A 372 4.17 21.91 -14.11
C ARG A 372 5.20 22.30 -15.17
N TRP A 373 6.41 21.76 -15.07
CA TRP A 373 7.48 22.00 -16.04
C TRP A 373 7.31 21.20 -17.34
N SER A 374 6.99 19.91 -17.24
CA SER A 374 6.96 18.97 -18.36
C SER A 374 6.00 17.79 -18.06
N PRO A 375 4.69 17.94 -18.36
CA PRO A 375 3.66 16.96 -17.99
C PRO A 375 3.96 15.51 -18.41
N ARG A 376 4.41 15.28 -19.65
CA ARG A 376 4.69 13.90 -20.12
C ARG A 376 5.91 13.30 -19.45
N ARG A 377 6.91 14.11 -19.11
CA ARG A 377 8.08 13.62 -18.35
C ARG A 377 7.73 13.30 -16.90
N ALA A 378 6.74 13.98 -16.33
CA ALA A 378 6.23 13.63 -15.01
C ALA A 378 5.63 12.21 -14.98
N ILE A 379 5.02 11.74 -16.08
CA ILE A 379 4.57 10.34 -16.19
C ILE A 379 5.77 9.37 -16.13
N SER A 380 6.89 9.75 -16.74
CA SER A 380 8.13 8.94 -16.65
C SER A 380 8.70 8.93 -15.23
N LEU A 381 8.72 10.08 -14.56
CA LEU A 381 9.13 10.18 -13.15
C LEU A 381 8.22 9.36 -12.22
N PHE A 382 6.90 9.39 -12.47
CA PHE A 382 5.93 8.57 -11.78
C PHE A 382 6.28 7.08 -11.87
N HIS A 383 6.52 6.55 -13.09
CA HIS A 383 6.91 5.16 -13.27
C HIS A 383 8.21 4.83 -12.52
N TRP A 384 9.21 5.70 -12.62
CA TRP A 384 10.47 5.54 -11.90
C TRP A 384 10.23 5.47 -10.37
N PHE A 385 9.41 6.36 -9.80
CA PHE A 385 9.11 6.33 -8.36
C PHE A 385 8.35 5.08 -7.91
N ILE A 386 7.46 4.54 -8.74
CA ILE A 386 6.78 3.26 -8.48
C ILE A 386 7.81 2.12 -8.48
N GLU A 387 8.72 2.07 -9.45
CA GLU A 387 9.79 1.07 -9.52
C GLU A 387 10.76 1.17 -8.33
N GLN A 388 11.04 2.40 -7.88
CA GLN A 388 11.83 2.70 -6.70
C GLN A 388 11.06 2.48 -5.37
N ARG A 389 9.76 2.14 -5.42
CA ARG A 389 8.89 1.84 -4.25
C ARG A 389 8.68 3.00 -3.28
N ILE A 390 8.82 4.24 -3.76
CA ILE A 390 8.71 5.45 -2.93
C ILE A 390 7.27 5.97 -2.86
N MET A 391 6.46 5.67 -3.89
CA MET A 391 5.17 6.33 -4.10
C MET A 391 4.02 5.33 -4.17
N ARG A 392 2.87 5.72 -3.61
CA ARG A 392 1.60 5.00 -3.77
C ARG A 392 0.93 5.40 -5.09
N HIS A 393 0.36 4.42 -5.79
CA HIS A 393 -0.26 4.62 -7.09
C HIS A 393 -1.45 5.57 -7.03
N GLU A 394 -2.39 5.34 -6.11
CA GLU A 394 -3.60 6.16 -5.92
C GLU A 394 -3.24 7.64 -5.69
N GLU A 395 -2.26 7.91 -4.82
CA GLU A 395 -1.81 9.25 -4.48
C GLU A 395 -1.13 9.96 -5.66
N ALA A 396 -0.27 9.25 -6.40
CA ALA A 396 0.39 9.79 -7.58
C ALA A 396 -0.62 10.24 -8.65
N VAL A 397 -1.65 9.42 -8.91
CA VAL A 397 -2.68 9.73 -9.89
C VAL A 397 -3.47 10.96 -9.45
N ARG A 398 -3.81 11.10 -8.16
CA ARG A 398 -4.45 12.32 -7.63
C ARG A 398 -3.63 13.57 -7.90
N ILE A 399 -2.32 13.51 -7.64
CA ILE A 399 -1.39 14.62 -7.89
C ILE A 399 -1.40 15.00 -9.37
N LEU A 400 -1.26 14.03 -10.28
CA LEU A 400 -1.25 14.27 -11.72
C LEU A 400 -2.57 14.89 -12.20
N LEU A 401 -3.72 14.40 -11.73
CA LEU A 401 -5.03 14.94 -12.09
C LEU A 401 -5.24 16.36 -11.53
N ARG A 402 -4.78 16.62 -10.29
CA ARG A 402 -4.85 17.94 -9.66
C ARG A 402 -4.01 18.96 -10.40
N GLU A 403 -2.77 18.63 -10.72
CA GLU A 403 -1.89 19.52 -11.49
C GLU A 403 -2.37 19.67 -12.94
N SER A 404 -2.99 18.64 -13.53
CA SER A 404 -3.67 18.77 -14.82
C SER A 404 -4.80 19.80 -14.77
N LEU A 405 -5.64 19.85 -13.73
CA LEU A 405 -6.72 20.85 -13.60
C LEU A 405 -6.20 22.28 -13.38
N LYS A 406 -4.97 22.44 -12.92
CA LYS A 406 -4.30 23.76 -12.81
C LYS A 406 -3.72 24.24 -14.14
N SER A 407 -3.52 23.32 -15.08
CA SER A 407 -2.90 23.61 -16.37
C SER A 407 -3.89 24.28 -17.34
N PRO A 408 -3.48 25.29 -18.11
CA PRO A 408 -4.38 26.01 -19.03
C PRO A 408 -4.88 25.17 -20.21
N ASP A 409 -4.18 24.09 -20.55
CA ASP A 409 -4.47 23.18 -21.66
C ASP A 409 -5.20 21.90 -21.21
N THR A 410 -5.82 21.92 -20.04
CA THR A 410 -6.55 20.78 -19.48
C THR A 410 -7.83 20.45 -20.25
N LEU A 411 -8.25 19.19 -20.22
CA LEU A 411 -9.54 18.73 -20.77
C LEU A 411 -10.40 18.17 -19.63
N THR A 412 -11.45 18.90 -19.24
CA THR A 412 -12.33 18.54 -18.10
C THR A 412 -12.87 17.12 -18.19
N GLN A 413 -13.32 16.69 -19.38
CA GLN A 413 -13.87 15.34 -19.59
C GLN A 413 -12.81 14.23 -19.43
N LEU A 414 -11.58 14.48 -19.87
CA LEU A 414 -10.47 13.54 -19.69
C LEU A 414 -10.15 13.36 -18.20
N VAL A 415 -10.09 14.46 -17.44
CA VAL A 415 -9.88 14.41 -15.98
C VAL A 415 -11.06 13.75 -15.28
N LEU A 416 -12.31 14.06 -15.67
CA LEU A 416 -13.52 13.46 -15.13
C LEU A 416 -13.50 11.93 -15.24
N PHE A 417 -13.29 11.39 -16.45
CA PHE A 417 -13.26 9.93 -16.64
C PHE A 417 -12.04 9.30 -15.96
N SER A 418 -10.90 9.99 -15.93
CA SER A 418 -9.70 9.51 -15.22
C SER A 418 -9.90 9.44 -13.70
N LEU A 419 -10.60 10.42 -13.11
CA LEU A 419 -10.95 10.40 -11.69
C LEU A 419 -11.99 9.30 -11.39
N VAL A 420 -13.07 9.26 -12.17
CA VAL A 420 -14.28 8.53 -11.79
C VAL A 420 -14.32 7.10 -12.33
N ASP A 421 -13.81 6.85 -13.53
CA ASP A 421 -13.85 5.53 -14.16
C ASP A 421 -12.50 4.79 -14.08
N PHE A 422 -11.39 5.51 -13.86
CA PHE A 422 -10.04 4.95 -13.65
C PHE A 422 -9.61 4.87 -12.17
N LEU A 423 -9.57 6.00 -11.45
CA LEU A 423 -9.07 6.06 -10.08
C LEU A 423 -10.07 5.56 -9.02
N LEU A 424 -11.31 6.06 -9.05
CA LEU A 424 -12.35 5.74 -8.05
C LEU A 424 -12.58 4.23 -7.83
N PRO A 425 -12.59 3.35 -8.86
CA PRO A 425 -12.76 1.90 -8.67
C PRO A 425 -11.70 1.22 -7.80
N ILE A 426 -10.52 1.82 -7.64
CA ILE A 426 -9.43 1.30 -6.81
C ILE A 426 -9.15 2.19 -5.59
N ALA A 427 -9.86 3.32 -5.47
CA ALA A 427 -9.62 4.30 -4.43
C ALA A 427 -10.05 3.78 -3.06
N THR A 428 -9.19 3.98 -2.07
CA THR A 428 -9.46 3.64 -0.67
C THR A 428 -9.85 4.86 0.16
N GLU A 429 -9.61 6.05 -0.37
CA GLU A 429 -9.88 7.33 0.28
C GLU A 429 -10.52 8.32 -0.71
N THR A 430 -10.99 9.45 -0.20
CA THR A 430 -11.51 10.58 -1.00
C THR A 430 -10.46 11.68 -1.09
N ASP A 431 -10.42 12.39 -2.22
CA ASP A 431 -9.71 13.66 -2.38
C ASP A 431 -10.72 14.79 -2.60
N ASP A 432 -11.15 15.41 -1.50
CA ASP A 432 -12.19 16.44 -1.50
C ASP A 432 -11.82 17.62 -2.40
N GLU A 433 -10.56 18.08 -2.32
CA GLU A 433 -10.03 19.19 -3.12
C GLU A 433 -10.07 18.87 -4.61
N LEU A 434 -9.65 17.67 -5.03
CA LEU A 434 -9.69 17.29 -6.44
C LEU A 434 -11.12 17.29 -7.01
N VAL A 435 -12.11 16.83 -6.23
CA VAL A 435 -13.53 16.86 -6.63
C VAL A 435 -14.03 18.29 -6.75
N ILE A 436 -13.72 19.13 -5.76
CA ILE A 436 -14.10 20.54 -5.76
C ILE A 436 -13.48 21.27 -6.96
N MET A 437 -12.18 21.03 -7.22
CA MET A 437 -11.47 21.58 -8.38
C MET A 437 -12.09 21.14 -9.70
N LEU A 438 -12.45 19.86 -9.85
CA LEU A 438 -13.05 19.34 -11.08
C LEU A 438 -14.41 19.99 -11.38
N ILE A 439 -15.31 20.02 -10.39
CA ILE A 439 -16.66 20.61 -10.55
C ILE A 439 -16.55 22.12 -10.75
N THR A 440 -15.65 22.79 -10.03
CA THR A 440 -15.38 24.23 -10.20
C THR A 440 -14.83 24.52 -11.59
N HIS A 441 -13.91 23.70 -12.09
CA HIS A 441 -13.38 23.83 -13.43
C HIS A 441 -14.47 23.61 -14.49
N ALA A 442 -15.35 22.62 -14.31
CA ALA A 442 -16.51 22.42 -15.18
C ALA A 442 -17.46 23.64 -15.19
N ALA A 443 -17.77 24.21 -14.02
CA ALA A 443 -18.60 25.41 -13.92
C ALA A 443 -17.95 26.61 -14.64
N ALA A 444 -16.66 26.85 -14.40
CA ALA A 444 -15.93 27.98 -14.97
C ALA A 444 -15.71 27.86 -16.49
N SER A 445 -15.41 26.66 -16.99
CA SER A 445 -15.07 26.43 -18.41
C SER A 445 -16.27 26.13 -19.29
N GLN A 446 -17.33 25.51 -18.74
CA GLN A 446 -18.45 24.94 -19.51
C GLN A 446 -19.83 25.33 -18.96
N GLY A 447 -19.91 26.08 -17.86
CA GLY A 447 -21.15 26.56 -17.25
C GLY A 447 -21.76 25.62 -16.20
N ASN A 448 -22.71 26.14 -15.43
CA ASN A 448 -23.31 25.45 -14.28
C ASN A 448 -24.07 24.16 -14.65
N GLU A 449 -24.61 24.06 -15.87
CA GLU A 449 -25.28 22.83 -16.35
C GLU A 449 -24.28 21.68 -16.50
N ASN A 450 -23.08 21.94 -17.04
CA ASN A 450 -22.02 20.94 -17.14
C ASN A 450 -21.45 20.59 -15.77
N ALA A 451 -21.36 21.55 -14.85
CA ALA A 451 -20.99 21.26 -13.46
C ALA A 451 -22.01 20.33 -12.78
N LEU A 452 -23.30 20.54 -13.05
CA LEU A 452 -24.39 19.71 -12.55
C LEU A 452 -24.33 18.28 -13.14
N GLU A 453 -24.12 18.15 -14.45
CA GLU A 453 -23.93 16.84 -15.09
C GLU A 453 -22.70 16.11 -14.56
N THR A 454 -21.59 16.83 -14.38
CA THR A 454 -20.36 16.32 -13.78
C THR A 454 -20.63 15.79 -12.36
N ALA A 455 -21.31 16.58 -11.51
CA ALA A 455 -21.66 16.18 -10.15
C ALA A 455 -22.56 14.93 -10.12
N ARG A 456 -23.59 14.86 -10.99
CA ARG A 456 -24.46 13.69 -11.11
C ARG A 456 -23.68 12.45 -11.54
N TYR A 457 -22.76 12.61 -12.49
CA TYR A 457 -21.93 11.52 -12.98
C TYR A 457 -21.01 10.98 -11.87
N VAL A 458 -20.28 11.86 -11.18
CA VAL A 458 -19.43 11.49 -10.04
C VAL A 458 -20.25 10.76 -8.98
N LEU A 459 -21.39 11.32 -8.57
CA LEU A 459 -22.24 10.75 -7.54
C LEU A 459 -22.76 9.36 -7.91
N SER A 460 -23.20 9.17 -9.16
CA SER A 460 -23.68 7.87 -9.64
C SER A 460 -22.62 6.77 -9.53
N LYS A 461 -21.35 7.13 -9.73
CA LYS A 461 -20.21 6.22 -9.70
C LYS A 461 -19.70 5.97 -8.29
N VAL A 462 -19.79 6.96 -7.41
CA VAL A 462 -19.54 6.82 -5.96
C VAL A 462 -20.46 5.77 -5.33
N HIS A 463 -21.72 5.70 -5.77
CA HIS A 463 -22.67 4.68 -5.30
C HIS A 463 -22.34 3.25 -5.73
N ILE A 464 -21.49 3.08 -6.75
CA ILE A 464 -21.12 1.76 -7.31
C ILE A 464 -19.72 1.36 -6.82
N HIS A 465 -18.76 2.27 -6.90
CA HIS A 465 -17.33 1.97 -6.79
C HIS A 465 -16.70 2.39 -5.47
N ALA A 466 -17.18 3.46 -4.83
CA ALA A 466 -16.57 3.92 -3.57
C ALA A 466 -16.88 2.95 -2.43
N LEU A 467 -15.91 2.78 -1.52
CA LEU A 467 -16.11 2.06 -0.27
C LEU A 467 -17.22 2.73 0.56
N PRO A 468 -18.12 1.97 1.22
CA PRO A 468 -19.23 2.53 1.97
C PRO A 468 -18.84 3.64 2.95
N SER A 469 -17.74 3.50 3.70
CA SER A 469 -17.31 4.53 4.66
C SER A 469 -16.80 5.83 4.05
N THR A 470 -16.37 5.80 2.79
CA THR A 470 -15.82 6.97 2.08
C THR A 470 -16.92 7.78 1.39
N ARG A 471 -18.09 7.18 1.13
CA ARG A 471 -19.22 7.84 0.44
C ARG A 471 -19.66 9.17 1.08
N PRO A 472 -19.75 9.30 2.41
CA PRO A 472 -20.10 10.59 3.03
C PRO A 472 -19.11 11.70 2.65
N LYS A 473 -17.79 11.41 2.63
CA LYS A 473 -16.76 12.38 2.22
C LYS A 473 -16.90 12.78 0.76
N TRP A 474 -17.08 11.82 -0.15
CA TRP A 474 -17.35 12.11 -1.56
C TRP A 474 -18.59 12.99 -1.74
N ARG A 475 -19.68 12.67 -1.05
CA ARG A 475 -20.94 13.44 -1.11
C ARG A 475 -20.75 14.86 -0.58
N ARG A 476 -20.01 15.03 0.51
CA ARG A 476 -19.65 16.32 1.10
C ARG A 476 -18.83 17.18 0.15
N ALA A 477 -17.81 16.61 -0.48
CA ALA A 477 -16.98 17.32 -1.45
C ALA A 477 -17.81 17.80 -2.66
N ILE A 478 -18.71 16.96 -3.18
CA ILE A 478 -19.65 17.34 -4.26
C ILE A 478 -20.58 18.47 -3.79
N ALA A 479 -21.17 18.34 -2.59
CA ALA A 479 -22.07 19.35 -2.04
C ALA A 479 -21.38 20.71 -1.90
N ARG A 480 -20.18 20.73 -1.32
CA ARG A 480 -19.35 21.95 -1.19
C ARG A 480 -19.07 22.61 -2.54
N ALA A 481 -18.69 21.80 -3.54
CA ALA A 481 -18.42 22.31 -4.87
C ALA A 481 -19.66 22.96 -5.52
N LEU A 482 -20.84 22.35 -5.37
CA LEU A 482 -22.09 22.88 -5.92
C LEU A 482 -22.54 24.16 -5.22
N LEU A 483 -22.46 24.22 -3.89
CA LEU A 483 -22.80 25.40 -3.10
C LEU A 483 -21.94 26.61 -3.47
N LYS A 484 -20.63 26.40 -3.70
CA LYS A 484 -19.70 27.45 -4.14
C LYS A 484 -20.13 28.14 -5.44
N HIS A 485 -20.91 27.47 -6.30
CA HIS A 485 -21.44 28.01 -7.56
C HIS A 485 -22.94 28.32 -7.51
N GLY A 486 -23.54 28.34 -6.31
CA GLY A 486 -24.96 28.63 -6.11
C GLY A 486 -25.91 27.61 -6.73
N ILE A 487 -25.46 26.36 -6.91
CA ILE A 487 -26.26 25.27 -7.48
C ILE A 487 -27.01 24.56 -6.35
N ASP A 488 -28.33 24.40 -6.50
CA ASP A 488 -29.18 23.73 -5.52
C ASP A 488 -28.84 22.24 -5.39
N LEU A 489 -28.55 21.79 -4.16
CA LEU A 489 -28.20 20.40 -3.84
C LEU A 489 -29.30 19.39 -4.19
N SER A 490 -30.57 19.81 -4.09
CA SER A 490 -31.70 18.93 -4.38
C SER A 490 -31.70 18.43 -5.83
N SER A 491 -31.10 19.21 -6.75
CA SER A 491 -30.97 18.89 -8.17
C SER A 491 -30.10 17.67 -8.48
N VAL A 492 -29.30 17.21 -7.52
CA VAL A 492 -28.46 16.00 -7.59
C VAL A 492 -28.81 14.95 -6.55
N GLY A 493 -29.90 15.13 -5.80
CA GLY A 493 -30.28 14.21 -4.72
C GLY A 493 -29.39 14.30 -3.48
N LEU A 494 -28.77 15.46 -3.25
CA LEU A 494 -28.04 15.79 -2.03
C LEU A 494 -28.91 16.68 -1.13
N GLY A 495 -28.68 16.63 0.18
CA GLY A 495 -29.39 17.44 1.17
C GLY A 495 -28.46 18.00 2.24
N ALA A 496 -29.04 18.71 3.22
CA ALA A 496 -28.28 19.34 4.30
C ALA A 496 -27.41 18.36 5.11
N ALA A 497 -27.87 17.11 5.26
CA ALA A 497 -27.10 16.06 5.94
C ALA A 497 -25.79 15.71 5.24
N ASP A 498 -25.67 15.96 3.92
CA ASP A 498 -24.46 15.67 3.15
C ASP A 498 -23.38 16.74 3.34
N ILE A 499 -23.70 17.87 3.95
CA ILE A 499 -22.74 18.94 4.30
C ILE A 499 -22.12 18.66 5.67
N GLN A 500 -22.76 17.81 6.48
CA GLN A 500 -22.31 17.59 7.85
C GLN A 500 -20.93 16.91 7.91
N PRO A 501 -20.10 17.28 8.88
CA PRO A 501 -18.78 16.69 9.07
C PRO A 501 -18.90 15.29 9.69
N ASP A 502 -17.87 14.45 9.52
CA ASP A 502 -17.83 13.15 10.18
C ASP A 502 -17.68 13.32 11.70
N GLN A 503 -18.31 12.45 12.50
CA GLN A 503 -18.19 12.45 13.98
C GLN A 503 -16.74 12.38 14.51
N LYS A 504 -15.77 11.97 13.69
CA LYS A 504 -14.34 11.96 14.05
C LYS A 504 -13.65 13.33 13.95
N GLU A 505 -14.31 14.35 13.39
CA GLU A 505 -13.76 15.70 13.20
C GLU A 505 -14.07 16.65 14.37
N ASP A 506 -14.62 16.16 15.49
CA ASP A 506 -15.05 16.94 16.69
C ASP A 506 -13.99 17.85 17.35
N PHE A 507 -12.72 17.73 16.94
CA PHE A 507 -11.59 18.55 17.40
C PHE A 507 -11.02 19.50 16.32
N SER A 508 -11.67 19.61 15.16
CA SER A 508 -11.21 20.43 14.05
C SER A 508 -11.55 21.92 14.24
N SER A 509 -10.66 22.80 13.76
CA SER A 509 -10.94 24.24 13.63
C SER A 509 -12.02 24.56 12.59
N SER A 510 -12.48 23.57 11.82
CA SER A 510 -13.56 23.74 10.84
C SER A 510 -14.97 23.67 11.44
N LEU A 511 -15.12 23.43 12.75
CA LEU A 511 -16.41 23.26 13.42
C LEU A 511 -16.66 24.28 14.53
N LEU A 512 -17.74 25.05 14.39
CA LEU A 512 -18.22 25.95 15.41
C LEU A 512 -19.04 25.17 16.44
N LYS A 513 -18.58 25.17 17.69
CA LYS A 513 -19.33 24.61 18.82
C LYS A 513 -20.14 25.73 19.48
N VAL A 514 -21.45 25.54 19.59
CA VAL A 514 -22.32 26.47 20.31
C VAL A 514 -22.56 26.04 21.76
N LYS A 515 -22.79 27.00 22.66
CA LYS A 515 -22.94 26.80 24.12
C LYS A 515 -24.06 25.83 24.54
N ASP A 516 -25.00 25.49 23.65
CA ASP A 516 -26.07 24.53 23.94
C ASP A 516 -25.59 23.06 24.00
N GLY A 517 -24.35 22.79 23.58
CA GLY A 517 -23.66 21.50 23.71
C GLY A 517 -24.22 20.37 22.84
N SER A 518 -25.17 20.65 21.94
CA SER A 518 -25.87 19.63 21.15
C SER A 518 -25.70 19.78 19.63
N THR A 519 -25.18 20.93 19.17
CA THR A 519 -25.03 21.22 17.73
C THR A 519 -23.61 21.72 17.43
N THR A 520 -22.92 21.09 16.47
CA THR A 520 -21.73 21.65 15.81
C THR A 520 -22.13 22.13 14.42
N MET A 521 -21.58 23.27 14.00
CA MET A 521 -21.81 23.83 12.67
C MET A 521 -20.52 23.82 11.87
N SER A 522 -20.59 23.39 10.61
CA SER A 522 -19.48 23.50 9.67
C SER A 522 -19.27 24.95 9.23
N ILE A 523 -18.08 25.23 8.70
CA ILE A 523 -17.73 26.56 8.13
C ILE A 523 -18.74 27.01 7.07
N ASP A 524 -19.17 26.10 6.19
CA ASP A 524 -20.14 26.35 5.13
C ASP A 524 -21.51 26.73 5.70
N GLU A 525 -21.96 26.05 6.77
CA GLU A 525 -23.22 26.38 7.46
C GLU A 525 -23.17 27.73 8.18
N VAL A 526 -22.00 28.10 8.71
CA VAL A 526 -21.78 29.41 9.34
C VAL A 526 -21.82 30.50 8.27
N GLU A 527 -21.11 30.33 7.14
CA GLU A 527 -21.11 31.28 6.02
C GLU A 527 -22.53 31.50 5.47
N LEU A 528 -23.34 30.44 5.34
CA LEU A 528 -24.74 30.55 4.91
C LEU A 528 -25.65 31.32 5.89
N ARG A 529 -25.31 31.36 7.19
CA ARG A 529 -26.09 32.08 8.22
C ARG A 529 -25.61 33.51 8.45
N VAL A 530 -24.36 33.82 8.11
CA VAL A 530 -23.76 35.12 8.34
C VAL A 530 -23.92 35.99 7.10
N SER A 531 -24.97 36.83 7.08
CA SER A 531 -25.21 37.81 6.01
C SER A 531 -24.89 39.25 6.41
N SER A 532 -24.66 39.48 7.71
CA SER A 532 -24.38 40.78 8.30
C SER A 532 -23.45 40.67 9.52
N VAL A 533 -22.85 41.80 9.92
CA VAL A 533 -22.03 41.88 11.15
C VAL A 533 -22.83 41.52 12.40
N SER A 534 -24.15 41.75 12.39
CA SER A 534 -25.04 41.37 13.51
C SER A 534 -25.22 39.86 13.62
N ASP A 535 -25.37 39.16 12.48
CA ASP A 535 -25.51 37.70 12.45
C ASP A 535 -24.23 37.04 12.97
N LEU A 536 -23.06 37.58 12.60
CA LEU A 536 -21.77 37.12 13.09
C LEU A 536 -21.63 37.34 14.61
N GLN A 537 -22.02 38.51 15.11
CA GLN A 537 -21.99 38.81 16.54
C GLN A 537 -22.83 37.82 17.35
N GLU A 538 -24.02 37.45 16.86
CA GLU A 538 -24.88 36.46 17.52
C GLU A 538 -24.21 35.08 17.62
N LEU A 539 -23.50 34.65 16.57
CA LEU A 539 -22.78 33.38 16.61
C LEU A 539 -21.54 33.44 17.51
N LEU A 540 -20.80 34.55 17.52
CA LEU A 540 -19.66 34.76 18.41
C LEU A 540 -20.06 34.79 19.88
N ASP A 541 -21.22 35.35 20.21
CA ASP A 541 -21.76 35.39 21.57
C ASP A 541 -22.23 33.99 22.04
N ASN A 542 -22.64 33.14 21.10
CA ASN A 542 -23.09 31.77 21.34
C ASN A 542 -21.98 30.70 21.20
N GLU A 543 -20.77 31.08 20.81
CA GLU A 543 -19.59 30.21 20.70
C GLU A 543 -19.19 29.62 22.07
N SER A 544 -18.99 28.30 22.13
CA SER A 544 -18.54 27.60 23.33
C SER A 544 -17.07 27.92 23.66
N ASP A 545 -16.70 27.88 24.94
CA ASP A 545 -15.33 28.17 25.39
C ASP A 545 -14.31 27.12 24.90
N ASP A 546 -14.75 25.93 24.49
CA ASP A 546 -13.93 24.86 23.90
C ASP A 546 -14.02 24.81 22.36
N SER A 547 -14.61 25.83 21.73
CA SER A 547 -14.61 26.02 20.28
C SER A 547 -13.23 26.49 19.81
N TYR A 548 -12.69 25.81 18.80
CA TYR A 548 -11.44 26.21 18.11
C TYR A 548 -11.73 26.68 16.69
N PHE A 549 -12.96 27.13 16.43
CA PHE A 549 -13.44 27.46 15.09
C PHE A 549 -12.62 28.58 14.44
N ASP A 550 -12.26 28.35 13.18
CA ASP A 550 -11.53 29.31 12.36
C ASP A 550 -12.51 30.26 11.68
N TRP A 551 -12.51 31.50 12.16
CA TRP A 551 -13.37 32.57 11.66
C TRP A 551 -12.83 33.27 10.40
N GLU A 552 -11.63 32.92 9.93
CA GLU A 552 -10.96 33.64 8.83
C GLU A 552 -11.77 33.64 7.53
N SER A 553 -12.31 32.50 7.09
CA SER A 553 -13.08 32.43 5.83
C SER A 553 -14.40 33.20 5.93
N VAL A 554 -15.11 33.04 7.06
CA VAL A 554 -16.39 33.71 7.35
C VAL A 554 -16.21 35.22 7.34
N VAL A 555 -15.15 35.71 7.99
CA VAL A 555 -14.82 37.13 8.02
C VAL A 555 -14.43 37.64 6.63
N THR A 556 -13.65 36.87 5.86
CA THR A 556 -13.28 37.22 4.49
C THR A 556 -14.52 37.42 3.62
N HIS A 557 -15.45 36.46 3.61
CA HIS A 557 -16.66 36.51 2.81
C HIS A 557 -17.59 37.65 3.24
N LEU A 558 -17.79 37.84 4.54
CA LEU A 558 -18.60 38.95 5.05
C LEU A 558 -17.98 40.30 4.68
N ALA A 559 -16.66 40.44 4.81
CA ALA A 559 -15.93 41.68 4.54
C ALA A 559 -16.06 42.13 3.07
N GLU A 560 -16.23 41.21 2.11
CA GLU A 560 -16.38 41.54 0.69
C GLU A 560 -17.50 42.56 0.43
N ASN A 561 -18.57 42.49 1.23
CA ASN A 561 -19.81 43.26 1.08
C ASN A 561 -19.93 44.45 2.05
N LEU A 562 -18.90 44.74 2.85
CA LEU A 562 -18.90 45.83 3.83
C LEU A 562 -18.17 47.08 3.31
N ASP A 563 -18.57 48.25 3.82
CA ASP A 563 -17.84 49.50 3.69
C ASP A 563 -16.81 49.67 4.82
N ALA A 564 -16.01 50.75 4.79
CA ALA A 564 -14.95 50.97 5.76
C ALA A 564 -15.47 51.05 7.22
N GLU A 565 -16.67 51.58 7.44
CA GLU A 565 -17.29 51.65 8.77
C GLU A 565 -17.71 50.25 9.27
N GLY A 566 -18.27 49.42 8.37
CA GLY A 566 -18.54 48.01 8.62
C GLY A 566 -17.28 47.21 8.97
N ILE A 567 -16.17 47.44 8.27
CA ILE A 567 -14.88 46.78 8.54
C ILE A 567 -14.30 47.19 9.90
N HIS A 568 -14.39 48.47 10.29
CA HIS A 568 -13.98 48.90 11.63
C HIS A 568 -14.86 48.31 12.74
N THR A 569 -16.15 48.17 12.49
CA THR A 569 -17.07 47.49 13.43
C THR A 569 -16.66 46.04 13.62
N LEU A 570 -16.37 45.33 12.52
CA LEU A 570 -15.92 43.95 12.51
C LEU A 570 -14.57 43.76 13.23
N THR A 571 -13.65 44.71 13.05
CA THR A 571 -12.35 44.74 13.77
C THR A 571 -12.55 44.74 15.29
N ASN A 572 -13.48 45.56 15.81
CA ASN A 572 -13.72 45.66 17.25
C ASN A 572 -14.25 44.34 17.83
N LEU A 573 -15.00 43.54 17.05
CA LEU A 573 -15.55 42.26 17.52
C LEU A 573 -14.45 41.22 17.80
N PHE A 574 -13.37 41.24 17.02
CA PHE A 574 -12.28 40.27 17.13
C PHE A 574 -11.11 40.74 17.98
N GLN A 575 -11.11 41.97 18.51
CA GLN A 575 -9.97 42.56 19.23
C GLN A 575 -9.47 41.75 20.44
N SER A 576 -10.33 40.93 21.05
CA SER A 576 -10.00 40.07 22.21
C SER A 576 -9.91 38.58 21.87
N LYS A 577 -10.04 38.20 20.60
CA LYS A 577 -10.07 36.79 20.15
C LYS A 577 -8.66 36.30 19.77
N ARG A 578 -8.48 34.96 19.84
CA ARG A 578 -7.19 34.27 19.66
C ARG A 578 -6.57 34.45 18.26
N ASN A 579 -7.39 34.55 17.21
CA ASN A 579 -6.94 34.69 15.81
C ASN A 579 -7.05 36.14 15.29
N SER A 580 -7.09 37.13 16.19
CA SER A 580 -7.25 38.55 15.83
C SER A 580 -6.20 39.07 14.85
N ALA A 581 -4.99 38.53 14.88
CA ALA A 581 -3.90 38.91 13.98
C ALA A 581 -4.20 38.66 12.50
N HIS A 582 -4.63 37.45 12.14
CA HIS A 582 -4.96 37.08 10.75
C HIS A 582 -6.22 37.80 10.27
N ILE A 583 -7.25 37.86 11.13
CA ILE A 583 -8.48 38.60 10.82
C ILE A 583 -8.19 40.07 10.55
N PHE A 584 -7.34 40.71 11.37
CA PHE A 584 -6.97 42.12 11.16
C PHE A 584 -6.14 42.32 9.89
N ALA A 585 -5.34 41.34 9.47
CA ALA A 585 -4.66 41.39 8.19
C ALA A 585 -5.64 41.35 7.01
N ILE A 586 -6.62 40.43 7.03
CA ILE A 586 -7.69 40.33 6.03
C ILE A 586 -8.49 41.66 5.94
N LEU A 587 -8.87 42.20 7.10
CA LEU A 587 -9.62 43.47 7.16
C LEU A 587 -8.76 44.67 6.72
N SER A 588 -7.46 44.66 6.99
CA SER A 588 -6.52 45.68 6.51
C SER A 588 -6.39 45.68 4.99
N GLU A 589 -6.32 44.50 4.37
CA GLU A 589 -6.31 44.36 2.90
C GLU A 589 -7.60 44.94 2.31
N LYS A 590 -8.76 44.59 2.88
CA LYS A 590 -10.05 45.13 2.42
C LYS A 590 -10.16 46.65 2.56
N LEU A 591 -9.64 47.24 3.64
CA LEU A 591 -9.59 48.70 3.78
C LEU A 591 -8.72 49.36 2.69
N CYS A 592 -7.63 48.70 2.28
CA CYS A 592 -6.81 49.15 1.17
C CYS A 592 -7.56 49.11 -0.16
N ASP A 593 -8.32 48.04 -0.45
CA ASP A 593 -9.19 47.94 -1.63
C ASP A 593 -10.27 49.04 -1.66
N LEU A 594 -10.79 49.41 -0.48
CA LEU A 594 -11.75 50.50 -0.31
C LEU A 594 -11.09 51.90 -0.35
N GLY A 595 -9.76 51.98 -0.46
CA GLY A 595 -9.00 53.22 -0.55
C GLY A 595 -8.60 53.85 0.78
N ASP A 596 -8.92 53.24 1.93
CA ASP A 596 -8.53 53.69 3.27
C ASP A 596 -7.17 53.13 3.70
N ARG A 597 -6.10 53.73 3.19
CA ARG A 597 -4.72 53.29 3.46
C ARG A 597 -4.24 53.58 4.88
N GLU A 598 -4.76 54.62 5.53
CA GLU A 598 -4.38 54.94 6.92
C GLU A 598 -5.09 54.02 7.91
N GLY A 599 -6.38 53.70 7.68
CA GLY A 599 -7.10 52.68 8.42
C GLY A 599 -6.45 51.31 8.31
N ALA A 600 -6.09 50.90 7.10
CA ALA A 600 -5.33 49.67 6.85
C ALA A 600 -3.98 49.65 7.58
N TRP A 601 -3.19 50.73 7.46
CA TRP A 601 -1.92 50.85 8.17
C TRP A 601 -2.08 50.69 9.68
N SER A 602 -3.10 51.34 10.26
CA SER A 602 -3.36 51.27 11.70
C SER A 602 -3.66 49.84 12.16
N LEU A 603 -4.40 49.06 11.37
CA LEU A 603 -4.67 47.65 11.66
C LEU A 603 -3.37 46.81 11.61
N GLY A 604 -2.59 46.94 10.53
CA GLY A 604 -1.32 46.23 10.40
C GLY A 604 -0.32 46.55 11.54
N GLU A 605 -0.25 47.81 11.97
CA GLU A 605 0.61 48.22 13.09
C GLU A 605 0.11 47.66 14.43
N GLN A 606 -1.20 47.52 14.60
CA GLN A 606 -1.79 46.91 15.78
C GLN A 606 -1.46 45.41 15.87
N VAL A 607 -1.48 44.69 14.74
CA VAL A 607 -1.04 43.29 14.69
C VAL A 607 0.45 43.15 15.04
N LEU A 608 1.30 44.04 14.51
CA LEU A 608 2.75 44.00 14.76
C LEU A 608 3.15 44.23 16.23
N LYS A 609 2.28 44.86 17.04
CA LYS A 609 2.47 45.10 18.48
C LYS A 609 2.20 43.86 19.33
N ALA A 610 1.58 42.82 18.78
CA ALA A 610 1.41 41.54 19.47
C ALA A 610 2.76 40.79 19.55
N PRO A 611 3.17 40.30 20.74
CA PRO A 611 4.53 39.81 20.93
C PRO A 611 4.68 38.30 20.66
N THR A 612 5.17 37.88 19.48
CA THR A 612 5.86 36.58 19.31
C THR A 612 6.88 36.61 18.17
N ALA A 613 8.14 36.24 18.45
CA ALA A 613 9.14 36.00 17.40
C ALA A 613 8.81 34.75 16.55
N TYR A 614 7.90 33.90 17.03
CA TYR A 614 7.40 32.72 16.33
C TYR A 614 6.44 33.05 15.17
N GLY A 615 5.93 34.29 15.06
CA GLY A 615 4.96 34.66 14.03
C GLY A 615 5.48 34.63 12.59
N TRP A 616 6.77 34.35 12.37
CA TRP A 616 7.37 34.15 11.04
C TRP A 616 7.09 32.77 10.44
N SER A 617 6.43 31.87 11.18
CA SER A 617 6.00 30.54 10.73
C SER A 617 4.50 30.40 10.94
N ARG A 618 3.77 30.00 9.89
CA ARG A 618 2.33 29.72 9.99
C ARG A 618 2.04 28.35 10.64
N TRP A 619 2.99 27.42 10.53
CA TRP A 619 2.79 26.02 10.94
C TRP A 619 3.32 25.71 12.34
N PHE A 620 4.47 26.29 12.70
CA PHE A 620 5.11 26.11 14.01
C PHE A 620 4.96 27.32 14.93
N GLY A 621 4.41 28.42 14.38
CA GLY A 621 4.07 29.63 15.10
C GLY A 621 2.61 30.02 14.89
N ASP A 622 2.28 31.25 15.27
CA ASP A 622 0.94 31.82 15.13
C ASP A 622 0.76 32.62 13.84
N GLY A 623 1.73 32.59 12.90
CA GLY A 623 1.68 33.33 11.62
C GLY A 623 1.58 34.85 11.73
N SER A 624 1.56 35.41 12.94
CA SER A 624 1.13 36.79 13.20
C SER A 624 2.06 37.85 12.61
N ARG A 625 3.38 37.60 12.55
CA ARG A 625 4.36 38.50 11.91
C ARG A 625 4.14 38.55 10.40
N LEU A 626 3.96 37.39 9.76
CA LEU A 626 3.71 37.30 8.33
C LEU A 626 2.44 38.07 7.99
N ALA A 627 1.33 37.76 8.66
CA ALA A 627 0.05 38.43 8.44
C ALA A 627 0.13 39.96 8.64
N ALA A 628 0.80 40.41 9.71
CA ALA A 628 1.00 41.84 9.95
C ALA A 628 1.77 42.52 8.81
N PHE A 629 2.85 41.89 8.35
CA PHE A 629 3.70 42.48 7.32
C PHE A 629 3.11 42.36 5.92
N GLU A 630 2.34 41.32 5.61
CA GLU A 630 1.52 41.23 4.40
C GLU A 630 0.58 42.44 4.32
N ALA A 631 -0.18 42.68 5.39
CA ALA A 631 -1.08 43.83 5.49
C ALA A 631 -0.35 45.19 5.39
N LEU A 632 0.75 45.36 6.13
CA LEU A 632 1.53 46.60 6.12
C LEU A 632 2.19 46.86 4.75
N VAL A 633 2.74 45.83 4.10
CA VAL A 633 3.36 45.96 2.78
C VAL A 633 2.29 46.29 1.74
N HIS A 634 1.13 45.65 1.80
CA HIS A 634 0.00 45.99 0.91
C HIS A 634 -0.45 47.44 1.09
N ALA A 635 -0.54 47.94 2.34
CA ALA A 635 -0.95 49.31 2.63
C ALA A 635 0.09 50.37 2.20
N ASN A 636 1.37 50.13 2.48
CA ASN A 636 2.45 51.05 2.09
C ASN A 636 3.83 50.33 1.99
N PRO A 637 4.20 49.83 0.81
CA PRO A 637 5.45 49.07 0.65
C PRO A 637 6.70 49.86 1.04
N SER A 638 6.74 51.15 0.72
CA SER A 638 7.90 52.03 0.96
C SER A 638 8.21 52.24 2.44
N ARG A 639 7.17 52.26 3.28
CA ARG A 639 7.29 52.40 4.74
C ARG A 639 7.50 51.05 5.42
N SER A 640 6.92 49.98 4.87
CA SER A 640 6.90 48.66 5.48
C SER A 640 8.16 47.84 5.24
N ARG A 641 8.73 47.85 4.03
CA ARG A 641 9.91 47.02 3.69
C ARG A 641 11.12 47.22 4.61
N PRO A 642 11.52 48.46 4.97
CA PRO A 642 12.57 48.67 5.96
C PRO A 642 12.22 48.06 7.32
N LEU A 643 10.96 48.18 7.74
CA LEU A 643 10.47 47.66 9.02
C LEU A 643 10.45 46.12 9.05
N VAL A 644 10.08 45.47 7.94
CA VAL A 644 10.18 44.01 7.76
C VAL A 644 11.63 43.57 7.96
N TYR A 645 12.56 44.20 7.25
CA TYR A 645 13.98 43.86 7.32
C TYR A 645 14.57 44.05 8.72
N GLU A 646 14.34 45.22 9.33
CA GLU A 646 14.83 45.51 10.70
C GLU A 646 14.26 44.53 11.73
N THR A 647 12.97 44.19 11.61
CA THR A 647 12.31 43.24 12.50
C THR A 647 12.85 41.83 12.33
N LEU A 648 13.02 41.37 11.08
CA LEU A 648 13.59 40.06 10.77
C LEU A 648 15.02 39.93 11.31
N VAL A 649 15.88 40.93 11.08
CA VAL A 649 17.27 40.95 11.58
C VAL A 649 17.30 40.94 13.10
N ARG A 650 16.45 41.74 13.76
CA ARG A 650 16.36 41.77 15.22
C ARG A 650 15.93 40.42 15.77
N ASP A 651 14.91 39.82 15.19
CA ASP A 651 14.35 38.55 15.67
C ASP A 651 15.36 37.40 15.43
N LEU A 652 16.07 37.36 14.30
CA LEU A 652 17.13 36.39 14.02
C LEU A 652 18.38 36.54 14.90
N SER A 653 18.72 37.77 15.30
CA SER A 653 19.90 38.09 16.12
C SER A 653 19.61 38.05 17.63
N GLY A 654 18.35 37.93 18.03
CA GLY A 654 17.91 37.84 19.42
C GLY A 654 17.99 36.42 20.00
N GLU A 655 17.36 36.19 21.15
CA GLU A 655 17.25 34.86 21.79
C GLU A 655 16.25 33.91 21.09
N PHE A 656 16.03 34.08 19.78
CA PHE A 656 15.17 33.18 19.01
C PHE A 656 15.92 31.86 18.75
N GLN A 657 15.31 30.72 19.07
CA GLN A 657 15.99 29.41 19.07
C GLN A 657 15.66 28.54 17.84
N TYR A 658 14.82 29.02 16.91
CA TYR A 658 14.26 28.21 15.81
C TYR A 658 14.54 28.79 14.43
N HIS A 659 15.79 29.17 14.15
CA HIS A 659 16.22 29.76 12.87
C HIS A 659 15.84 28.92 11.65
N ARG A 660 15.76 27.59 11.82
CA ARG A 660 15.29 26.65 10.79
C ARG A 660 13.89 27.00 10.29
N ASP A 661 12.96 27.35 11.18
CA ASP A 661 11.58 27.60 10.79
C ASP A 661 11.48 28.86 9.93
N VAL A 662 12.28 29.88 10.21
CA VAL A 662 12.38 31.07 9.35
C VAL A 662 12.93 30.71 7.97
N ALA A 663 13.94 29.85 7.89
CA ALA A 663 14.48 29.38 6.62
C ALA A 663 13.44 28.61 5.78
N LEU A 664 12.59 27.80 6.42
CA LEU A 664 11.54 27.06 5.74
C LEU A 664 10.38 27.93 5.24
N ASN A 665 10.23 29.16 5.75
CA ASN A 665 9.19 30.10 5.34
C ASN A 665 9.75 31.23 4.43
N LEU A 666 10.93 31.05 3.81
CA LEU A 666 11.51 32.06 2.91
C LEU A 666 10.57 32.44 1.74
N GLY A 667 9.75 31.49 1.27
CA GLY A 667 8.77 31.75 0.21
C GLY A 667 7.75 32.83 0.58
N ASP A 668 7.36 32.90 1.86
CA ASP A 668 6.40 33.88 2.37
C ASP A 668 7.10 35.17 2.84
N ILE A 669 8.34 35.06 3.33
CA ILE A 669 9.09 36.19 3.91
C ILE A 669 9.70 37.10 2.83
N LEU A 670 10.32 36.52 1.80
CA LEU A 670 11.06 37.31 0.81
C LEU A 670 10.19 38.27 -0.03
N PRO A 671 8.95 37.91 -0.43
CA PRO A 671 8.03 38.85 -1.09
C PRO A 671 7.72 40.11 -0.27
N LEU A 672 7.82 40.03 1.07
CA LEU A 672 7.60 41.19 1.94
C LEU A 672 8.76 42.19 1.89
N LEU A 673 9.92 41.77 1.42
CA LEU A 673 11.12 42.59 1.29
C LEU A 673 11.25 43.23 -0.10
N THR A 674 10.76 42.57 -1.14
CA THR A 674 10.90 43.03 -2.54
C THR A 674 9.81 42.44 -3.45
N ASP A 675 9.39 43.20 -4.47
CA ASP A 675 8.45 42.70 -5.51
C ASP A 675 9.12 41.73 -6.49
N ALA A 676 10.42 41.95 -6.76
CA ALA A 676 11.19 41.16 -7.70
C ALA A 676 12.20 40.30 -6.93
N LEU A 677 11.93 39.00 -6.86
CA LEU A 677 12.80 38.05 -6.18
C LEU A 677 13.99 37.67 -7.08
N PRO A 678 15.23 37.75 -6.58
CA PRO A 678 16.43 37.27 -7.28
C PRO A 678 16.50 35.73 -7.20
N ILE A 679 15.64 35.04 -7.95
CA ILE A 679 15.46 33.58 -7.87
C ILE A 679 16.76 32.81 -8.14
N GLN A 680 17.60 33.26 -9.07
CA GLN A 680 18.87 32.59 -9.39
C GLN A 680 19.85 32.67 -8.22
N GLU A 681 19.98 33.84 -7.61
CA GLU A 681 20.85 34.06 -6.47
C GLU A 681 20.37 33.28 -5.24
N ILE A 682 19.05 33.30 -4.97
CA ILE A 682 18.43 32.53 -3.88
C ILE A 682 18.65 31.03 -4.12
N TRP A 683 18.39 30.55 -5.33
CA TRP A 683 18.59 29.14 -5.68
C TRP A 683 20.04 28.71 -5.50
N SER A 684 21.02 29.55 -5.84
CA SER A 684 22.43 29.19 -5.65
C SER A 684 22.80 28.89 -4.19
N GLU A 685 22.13 29.57 -3.26
CA GLU A 685 22.26 29.34 -1.82
C GLU A 685 21.52 28.08 -1.36
N ILE A 686 20.28 27.90 -1.85
CA ILE A 686 19.47 26.70 -1.56
C ILE A 686 20.13 25.44 -2.12
N GLU A 687 20.61 25.47 -3.36
CA GLU A 687 21.29 24.35 -4.03
C GLU A 687 22.51 23.92 -3.20
N ARG A 688 23.36 24.87 -2.78
CA ARG A 688 24.49 24.59 -1.91
C ARG A 688 24.07 23.98 -0.57
N TYR A 689 23.03 24.51 0.06
CA TYR A 689 22.49 23.97 1.31
C TYR A 689 21.98 22.54 1.15
N VAL A 690 21.18 22.29 0.10
CA VAL A 690 20.60 20.99 -0.18
C VAL A 690 21.67 19.97 -0.54
N HIS A 691 22.67 20.33 -1.34
CA HIS A 691 23.80 19.44 -1.60
C HIS A 691 24.52 19.06 -0.30
N ALA A 692 24.77 20.03 0.58
CA ALA A 692 25.39 19.79 1.88
C ALA A 692 24.58 18.84 2.77
N LEU A 693 23.24 18.83 2.70
CA LEU A 693 22.39 17.87 3.43
C LEU A 693 22.64 16.40 3.02
N PHE A 694 23.16 16.18 1.81
CA PHE A 694 23.41 14.86 1.24
C PHE A 694 24.90 14.58 0.99
N ASP A 695 25.83 15.45 1.43
CA ASP A 695 27.28 15.30 1.20
C ASP A 695 27.84 13.98 1.78
N ASP A 696 27.30 13.52 2.91
CA ASP A 696 27.70 12.28 3.59
C ASP A 696 26.86 11.06 3.15
N SER A 697 26.01 11.23 2.12
CA SER A 697 25.10 10.22 1.59
C SER A 697 25.51 9.79 0.17
N SER A 698 25.56 8.48 -0.09
CA SER A 698 25.81 7.97 -1.44
C SER A 698 24.52 7.92 -2.26
N LEU A 699 24.30 8.92 -3.12
CA LEU A 699 23.16 8.91 -4.02
C LEU A 699 23.26 7.74 -5.04
N PRO A 700 22.14 7.11 -5.41
CA PRO A 700 22.12 6.09 -6.46
C PRO A 700 22.78 6.57 -7.76
N MET A 701 23.50 5.69 -8.45
CA MET A 701 24.04 6.02 -9.77
C MET A 701 22.93 6.09 -10.83
N ASP A 702 21.91 5.24 -10.70
CA ASP A 702 20.78 5.20 -11.62
C ASP A 702 19.74 6.26 -11.22
N GLY A 703 19.39 7.14 -12.16
CA GLY A 703 18.33 8.13 -12.04
C GLY A 703 17.30 7.98 -13.16
N PRO A 704 16.21 8.76 -13.15
CA PRO A 704 15.17 8.70 -14.17
C PRO A 704 15.70 9.23 -15.53
N THR A 705 16.22 8.34 -16.36
CA THR A 705 16.92 8.70 -17.62
C THR A 705 15.99 9.28 -18.69
N GLU A 706 14.71 8.94 -18.61
CA GLU A 706 13.65 9.37 -19.52
C GLU A 706 13.39 10.88 -19.41
N LEU A 707 13.74 11.51 -18.28
CA LEU A 707 13.65 12.97 -18.11
C LEU A 707 14.51 13.75 -19.12
N TYR A 708 15.60 13.16 -19.59
CA TYR A 708 16.51 13.80 -20.53
C TYR A 708 16.04 13.68 -21.99
N GLN A 709 15.05 12.83 -22.26
CA GLN A 709 14.48 12.66 -23.59
C GLN A 709 13.51 13.81 -23.89
N ARG A 710 13.53 14.33 -25.13
CA ARG A 710 12.60 15.38 -25.55
C ARG A 710 11.22 14.78 -25.78
N SER A 711 10.20 15.35 -25.16
CA SER A 711 8.81 14.95 -25.39
C SER A 711 8.16 15.77 -26.51
N ILE A 712 7.44 15.10 -27.41
CA ILE A 712 6.63 15.74 -28.46
C ILE A 712 5.24 15.98 -27.87
N SER A 713 4.62 17.15 -28.10
CA SER A 713 3.30 17.49 -27.54
C SER A 713 3.25 17.35 -26.01
N ASP A 714 4.14 18.06 -25.33
CA ASP A 714 4.26 18.03 -23.87
C ASP A 714 3.17 18.86 -23.19
N THR A 715 1.94 18.34 -23.22
CA THR A 715 0.71 18.98 -22.74
C THR A 715 0.09 18.19 -21.59
N ALA A 716 -0.68 18.85 -20.72
CA ALA A 716 -1.32 18.20 -19.57
C ALA A 716 -2.31 17.12 -20.00
N HIS A 717 -3.18 17.43 -20.98
CA HIS A 717 -4.12 16.45 -21.52
C HIS A 717 -3.41 15.25 -22.15
N ARG A 718 -2.29 15.45 -22.86
CA ARG A 718 -1.51 14.35 -23.42
C ARG A 718 -0.89 13.48 -22.33
N ALA A 719 -0.36 14.09 -21.27
CA ALA A 719 0.19 13.34 -20.14
C ALA A 719 -0.85 12.45 -19.45
N ILE A 720 -2.08 12.93 -19.28
CA ILE A 720 -3.17 12.11 -18.72
C ILE A 720 -3.58 10.99 -19.69
N ALA A 721 -3.60 11.23 -21.00
CA ALA A 721 -3.81 10.17 -21.98
C ALA A 721 -2.69 9.11 -21.94
N ASP A 722 -1.42 9.52 -21.85
CA ASP A 722 -0.29 8.61 -21.68
C ASP A 722 -0.39 7.81 -20.38
N LEU A 723 -0.81 8.45 -19.28
CA LEU A 723 -1.07 7.77 -18.01
C LEU A 723 -2.05 6.61 -18.21
N LEU A 724 -3.19 6.85 -18.87
CA LEU A 724 -4.18 5.80 -19.12
C LEU A 724 -3.62 4.68 -20.01
N LEU A 725 -2.93 5.04 -21.09
CA LEU A 725 -2.39 4.07 -22.04
C LEU A 725 -1.21 3.25 -21.47
N CYS A 726 -0.40 3.83 -20.57
CA CYS A 726 0.61 3.08 -19.80
C CYS A 726 -0.01 2.05 -18.83
N HIS A 727 -1.28 2.22 -18.48
CA HIS A 727 -2.00 1.28 -17.62
C HIS A 727 -2.86 0.28 -18.39
N ILE A 728 -2.94 0.37 -19.72
CA ILE A 728 -3.88 -0.44 -20.50
C ILE A 728 -3.58 -1.94 -20.41
N ASP A 729 -2.31 -2.33 -20.30
CA ASP A 729 -1.86 -3.72 -20.12
C ASP A 729 -1.34 -4.00 -18.70
N HIS A 730 -1.73 -3.16 -17.72
CA HIS A 730 -1.29 -3.29 -16.34
C HIS A 730 -1.62 -4.68 -15.74
N PRO A 731 -0.71 -5.32 -14.98
CA PRO A 731 -0.92 -6.69 -14.50
C PRO A 731 -2.08 -6.83 -13.52
N VAL A 732 -2.38 -5.80 -12.73
CA VAL A 732 -3.59 -5.76 -11.88
C VAL A 732 -4.81 -5.56 -12.77
N ASN A 733 -5.71 -6.54 -12.76
CA ASN A 733 -6.89 -6.57 -13.63
C ASN A 733 -7.70 -5.29 -13.52
N ALA A 734 -8.14 -4.94 -12.31
CA ALA A 734 -8.97 -3.77 -12.06
C ALA A 734 -8.41 -2.47 -12.65
N VAL A 735 -7.08 -2.29 -12.63
CA VAL A 735 -6.40 -1.10 -13.17
C VAL A 735 -6.43 -1.09 -14.70
N SER A 736 -6.04 -2.19 -15.35
CA SER A 736 -6.08 -2.33 -16.82
C SER A 736 -7.48 -2.17 -17.37
N GLN A 737 -8.42 -2.84 -16.74
CA GLN A 737 -9.83 -2.76 -17.00
C GLN A 737 -10.42 -1.34 -16.88
N ALA A 738 -10.03 -0.60 -15.84
CA ALA A 738 -10.44 0.77 -15.66
C ALA A 738 -9.88 1.68 -16.76
N ALA A 739 -8.62 1.47 -17.18
CA ALA A 739 -8.03 2.16 -18.32
C ALA A 739 -8.76 1.84 -19.64
N HIS A 740 -9.15 0.58 -19.88
CA HIS A 740 -9.95 0.18 -21.05
C HIS A 740 -11.26 0.96 -21.14
N ARG A 741 -12.01 1.06 -20.03
CA ARG A 741 -13.30 1.76 -19.99
C ARG A 741 -13.14 3.24 -20.32
N VAL A 742 -12.14 3.90 -19.74
CA VAL A 742 -11.88 5.33 -20.01
C VAL A 742 -11.51 5.54 -21.48
N CYS A 743 -10.61 4.73 -22.02
CA CYS A 743 -10.22 4.81 -23.43
C CYS A 743 -11.43 4.61 -24.35
N ALA A 744 -12.29 3.62 -24.07
CA ALA A 744 -13.51 3.40 -24.85
C ALA A 744 -14.47 4.61 -24.81
N LYS A 745 -14.74 5.17 -23.63
CA LYS A 745 -15.61 6.35 -23.45
C LYS A 745 -15.12 7.57 -24.21
N LEU A 746 -13.80 7.75 -24.30
CA LEU A 746 -13.16 8.86 -25.01
C LEU A 746 -13.12 8.61 -26.53
N LEU A 747 -12.95 7.36 -26.96
CA LEU A 747 -13.08 6.97 -28.36
C LEU A 747 -14.50 7.19 -28.91
N PHE A 748 -15.55 6.86 -28.14
CA PHE A 748 -16.94 7.16 -28.50
C PHE A 748 -17.21 8.67 -28.67
N ARG A 749 -16.38 9.52 -28.08
CA ARG A 749 -16.44 10.98 -28.22
C ARG A 749 -15.51 11.53 -29.29
N HIS A 750 -14.80 10.66 -30.02
CA HIS A 750 -13.76 11.00 -30.97
C HIS A 750 -12.70 11.96 -30.39
N ASP A 751 -12.29 11.74 -29.13
CA ASP A 751 -11.28 12.57 -28.49
C ASP A 751 -9.92 12.46 -29.21
N PRO A 752 -9.37 13.56 -29.77
CA PRO A 752 -8.15 13.51 -30.57
C PRO A 752 -6.92 13.15 -29.74
N THR A 753 -6.88 13.52 -28.45
CA THR A 753 -5.74 13.25 -27.57
C THR A 753 -5.56 11.75 -27.37
N ILE A 754 -6.65 11.05 -27.09
CA ILE A 754 -6.66 9.59 -26.94
C ILE A 754 -6.39 8.91 -28.28
N GLN A 755 -6.92 9.42 -29.39
CA GLN A 755 -6.60 8.87 -30.71
C GLN A 755 -5.09 8.95 -31.01
N ASP A 756 -4.47 10.10 -30.76
CA ASP A 756 -3.03 10.24 -30.91
C ASP A 756 -2.25 9.32 -29.95
N ALA A 757 -2.79 9.06 -28.75
CA ALA A 757 -2.14 8.22 -27.74
C ALA A 757 -2.18 6.76 -28.17
N ILE A 758 -3.34 6.29 -28.58
CA ILE A 758 -3.52 4.97 -29.17
C ILE A 758 -2.63 4.79 -30.39
N HIS A 759 -2.51 5.79 -31.27
CA HIS A 759 -1.60 5.73 -32.40
C HIS A 759 -0.15 5.48 -31.99
N GLU A 760 0.36 6.19 -30.99
CA GLU A 760 1.72 5.99 -30.47
C GLU A 760 1.88 4.61 -29.82
N PHE A 761 0.94 4.21 -28.96
CA PHE A 761 1.05 2.98 -28.18
C PHE A 761 0.82 1.70 -29.00
N LEU A 762 0.10 1.76 -30.13
CA LEU A 762 0.01 0.66 -31.09
C LEU A 762 1.38 0.28 -31.70
N GLU A 763 2.37 1.19 -31.67
CA GLU A 763 3.73 0.92 -32.16
C GLU A 763 4.69 0.41 -31.07
N LYS A 764 4.22 0.30 -29.82
CA LYS A 764 5.04 -0.17 -28.68
C LYS A 764 5.08 -1.70 -28.65
N THR A 765 4.77 -2.31 -27.50
CA THR A 765 4.92 -3.76 -27.29
C THR A 765 3.70 -4.53 -27.79
N GLU A 766 3.86 -5.83 -28.08
CA GLU A 766 2.73 -6.72 -28.40
C GLU A 766 1.65 -6.71 -27.30
N SER A 767 2.06 -6.50 -26.05
CA SER A 767 1.15 -6.40 -24.90
C SER A 767 0.20 -5.20 -25.00
N HIS A 768 0.73 -4.01 -25.35
CA HIS A 768 -0.10 -2.84 -25.62
C HIS A 768 -1.02 -3.08 -26.83
N GLN A 769 -0.51 -3.69 -27.89
CA GLN A 769 -1.31 -4.00 -29.09
C GLN A 769 -2.50 -4.91 -28.77
N GLU A 770 -2.29 -5.98 -28.00
CA GLU A 770 -3.36 -6.89 -27.55
C GLU A 770 -4.50 -6.12 -26.86
N HIS A 771 -4.16 -5.30 -25.85
CA HIS A 771 -5.14 -4.60 -25.01
C HIS A 771 -5.81 -3.43 -25.72
N ILE A 772 -5.08 -2.68 -26.54
CA ILE A 772 -5.66 -1.63 -27.38
C ILE A 772 -6.66 -2.23 -28.38
N LEU A 773 -6.29 -3.35 -29.04
CA LEU A 773 -7.20 -4.00 -29.99
C LEU A 773 -8.45 -4.56 -29.30
N MET A 774 -8.37 -5.01 -28.05
CA MET A 774 -9.58 -5.37 -27.28
C MET A 774 -10.54 -4.19 -27.13
N VAL A 775 -10.02 -3.00 -26.85
CA VAL A 775 -10.83 -1.77 -26.74
C VAL A 775 -11.40 -1.38 -28.11
N LEU A 776 -10.58 -1.40 -29.16
CA LEU A 776 -11.00 -1.04 -30.51
C LEU A 776 -12.04 -2.03 -31.07
N ASP A 777 -11.91 -3.32 -30.77
CA ASP A 777 -12.89 -4.36 -31.14
C ASP A 777 -14.24 -4.06 -30.49
N ALA A 778 -14.25 -3.84 -29.17
CA ALA A 778 -15.44 -3.45 -28.42
C ALA A 778 -16.09 -2.17 -28.95
N VAL A 779 -15.31 -1.12 -29.23
CA VAL A 779 -15.82 0.15 -29.76
C VAL A 779 -16.35 -0.02 -31.19
N SER A 780 -15.61 -0.72 -32.06
CA SER A 780 -15.98 -0.91 -33.48
C SER A 780 -17.34 -1.58 -33.66
N PHE A 781 -17.75 -2.41 -32.70
CA PHE A 781 -19.04 -3.07 -32.72
C PHE A 781 -20.21 -2.10 -32.56
N GLN A 782 -20.05 -1.04 -31.76
CA GLN A 782 -21.12 -0.05 -31.51
C GLN A 782 -20.99 1.19 -32.39
N GLU A 783 -19.75 1.65 -32.61
CA GLU A 783 -19.43 2.87 -33.37
C GLU A 783 -18.26 2.59 -34.33
N PRO A 784 -18.53 2.02 -35.53
CA PRO A 784 -17.50 1.69 -36.52
C PRO A 784 -16.64 2.88 -36.93
N ASP A 785 -17.19 4.09 -36.97
CA ASP A 785 -16.47 5.29 -37.41
C ASP A 785 -15.36 5.71 -36.42
N ALA A 786 -15.48 5.32 -35.15
CA ALA A 786 -14.47 5.63 -34.12
C ALA A 786 -13.13 4.91 -34.35
N VAL A 787 -13.10 3.81 -35.13
CA VAL A 787 -11.86 3.06 -35.41
C VAL A 787 -11.18 3.45 -36.73
N VAL A 788 -11.86 4.24 -37.58
CA VAL A 788 -11.35 4.69 -38.89
C VAL A 788 -9.96 5.33 -38.83
N PRO A 789 -9.62 6.20 -37.85
CA PRO A 789 -8.27 6.78 -37.76
C PRO A 789 -7.15 5.74 -37.71
N PHE A 790 -7.42 4.55 -37.17
CA PHE A 790 -6.42 3.50 -36.95
C PHE A 790 -6.35 2.47 -38.08
N CYS A 791 -7.25 2.51 -39.08
CA CYS A 791 -7.43 1.45 -40.05
C CYS A 791 -6.14 0.97 -40.73
N ARG A 792 -5.23 1.89 -41.10
CA ARG A 792 -3.94 1.51 -41.72
C ARG A 792 -3.08 0.66 -40.77
N LYS A 793 -3.01 1.03 -39.48
CA LYS A 793 -2.23 0.29 -38.49
C LYS A 793 -2.90 -1.04 -38.18
N ILE A 794 -4.22 -1.06 -37.98
CA ILE A 794 -5.00 -2.29 -37.76
C ILE A 794 -4.82 -3.28 -38.92
N ALA A 795 -4.93 -2.81 -40.17
CA ALA A 795 -4.73 -3.63 -41.35
C ALA A 795 -3.33 -4.28 -41.41
N SER A 796 -2.30 -3.60 -40.91
CA SER A 796 -0.94 -4.19 -40.80
C SER A 796 -0.86 -5.28 -39.72
N LEU A 797 -1.61 -5.13 -38.62
CA LEU A 797 -1.65 -6.08 -37.50
C LEU A 797 -2.36 -7.40 -37.84
N CYS A 798 -3.15 -7.44 -38.93
CA CYS A 798 -3.69 -8.69 -39.49
C CYS A 798 -2.61 -9.73 -39.86
N GLN A 799 -1.34 -9.32 -39.97
CA GLN A 799 -0.18 -10.16 -40.26
C GLN A 799 0.73 -10.42 -39.04
N SER A 800 0.42 -9.88 -37.85
CA SER A 800 1.23 -9.98 -36.62
C SER A 800 1.63 -11.43 -36.28
N PRO A 801 2.85 -11.74 -35.80
CA PRO A 801 3.19 -13.11 -35.40
C PRO A 801 2.36 -13.65 -34.23
N ASN A 802 1.54 -12.82 -33.60
CA ASN A 802 0.65 -13.18 -32.51
C ASN A 802 -0.79 -13.37 -33.01
N TYR A 803 -1.33 -14.59 -32.89
CA TYR A 803 -2.69 -14.92 -33.36
C TYR A 803 -3.80 -14.08 -32.71
N ALA A 804 -3.71 -13.70 -31.43
CA ALA A 804 -4.74 -12.89 -30.79
C ALA A 804 -4.85 -11.51 -31.43
N ILE A 805 -3.69 -10.88 -31.71
CA ILE A 805 -3.59 -9.62 -32.43
C ILE A 805 -4.15 -9.77 -33.86
N ARG A 806 -3.75 -10.83 -34.59
CA ARG A 806 -4.28 -11.10 -35.94
C ARG A 806 -5.81 -11.25 -35.94
N ARG A 807 -6.35 -11.97 -34.96
CA ARG A 807 -7.79 -12.23 -34.83
C ARG A 807 -8.55 -10.93 -34.57
N ALA A 808 -8.17 -10.20 -33.52
CA ALA A 808 -8.85 -8.94 -33.17
C ALA A 808 -8.77 -7.91 -34.31
N ALA A 809 -7.59 -7.75 -34.93
CA ALA A 809 -7.42 -6.83 -36.05
C ALA A 809 -8.34 -7.17 -37.25
N LYS A 810 -8.49 -8.46 -37.58
CA LYS A 810 -9.40 -8.91 -38.64
C LYS A 810 -10.85 -8.63 -38.30
N THR A 811 -11.28 -8.96 -37.08
CA THR A 811 -12.62 -8.67 -36.58
C THR A 811 -12.94 -7.17 -36.66
N ILE A 812 -12.01 -6.31 -36.25
CA ILE A 812 -12.17 -4.86 -36.37
C ILE A 812 -12.23 -4.41 -37.85
N CYS A 813 -11.43 -4.98 -38.75
CA CYS A 813 -11.53 -4.65 -40.18
C CYS A 813 -12.88 -5.05 -40.78
N GLU A 814 -13.46 -6.17 -40.34
CA GLU A 814 -14.78 -6.65 -40.79
C GLU A 814 -15.91 -5.72 -40.34
N TYR A 815 -15.87 -5.19 -39.11
CA TYR A 815 -16.88 -4.26 -38.59
C TYR A 815 -16.64 -2.80 -38.96
N GLY A 816 -15.39 -2.33 -38.85
CA GLY A 816 -14.96 -0.93 -39.02
C GLY A 816 -14.69 -0.50 -40.46
N GLY A 817 -14.86 -1.39 -41.45
CA GLY A 817 -14.72 -1.05 -42.87
C GLY A 817 -13.30 -0.74 -43.33
N CYS A 818 -12.27 -1.15 -42.57
CA CYS A 818 -10.88 -0.95 -42.96
C CYS A 818 -10.54 -1.79 -44.20
N GLU A 819 -10.01 -1.17 -45.27
CA GLU A 819 -9.56 -1.88 -46.46
C GLU A 819 -8.42 -2.84 -46.08
N LEU A 820 -8.67 -4.14 -46.25
CA LEU A 820 -7.65 -5.17 -46.08
C LEU A 820 -6.54 -4.95 -47.12
N PRO A 821 -5.26 -5.15 -46.76
CA PRO A 821 -4.16 -5.05 -47.72
C PRO A 821 -4.43 -5.96 -48.93
N ASP A 822 -4.29 -5.41 -50.13
CA ASP A 822 -4.62 -6.01 -51.43
C ASP A 822 -4.70 -7.55 -51.43
N SER A 823 -5.89 -8.04 -51.78
CA SER A 823 -6.40 -9.43 -51.90
C SER A 823 -5.54 -10.50 -52.62
N SER A 824 -4.27 -10.23 -52.89
CA SER A 824 -3.29 -11.20 -53.41
C SER A 824 -2.80 -12.22 -52.37
N TYR A 825 -3.16 -12.05 -51.08
CA TYR A 825 -2.77 -12.93 -49.96
C TYR A 825 -3.96 -13.38 -49.11
N ASN A 826 -5.06 -13.78 -49.75
CA ASN A 826 -6.07 -14.60 -49.09
C ASN A 826 -5.40 -15.82 -48.42
N LEU A 827 -5.92 -16.25 -47.28
CA LEU A 827 -5.50 -17.43 -46.51
C LEU A 827 -5.62 -18.79 -47.26
N MET A 828 -5.66 -18.80 -48.59
CA MET A 828 -5.38 -19.94 -49.47
C MET A 828 -4.99 -19.44 -50.88
N PRO A 829 -4.14 -20.15 -51.65
CA PRO A 829 -4.23 -20.08 -53.11
C PRO A 829 -5.64 -20.51 -53.55
N PRO A 830 -6.17 -20.03 -54.68
CA PRO A 830 -7.53 -20.34 -55.11
C PRO A 830 -7.74 -21.87 -55.20
N PRO A 831 -9.00 -22.35 -55.06
CA PRO A 831 -9.28 -23.77 -55.22
C PRO A 831 -8.69 -24.22 -56.56
N VAL A 832 -7.99 -25.36 -56.55
CA VAL A 832 -7.50 -25.99 -57.77
C VAL A 832 -8.74 -26.36 -58.60
N VAL A 833 -9.17 -25.43 -59.45
CA VAL A 833 -10.05 -25.74 -60.56
C VAL A 833 -9.19 -26.60 -61.47
N VAL A 834 -9.51 -27.89 -61.53
CA VAL A 834 -9.01 -28.79 -62.56
C VAL A 834 -9.60 -28.30 -63.89
N VAL A 835 -8.97 -27.30 -64.49
CA VAL A 835 -9.22 -26.95 -65.89
C VAL A 835 -8.37 -27.89 -66.73
N ASN A 836 -9.01 -28.95 -67.22
CA ASN A 836 -8.50 -29.68 -68.36
C ASN A 836 -8.56 -28.76 -69.59
N SER A 837 -7.50 -28.00 -69.86
CA SER A 837 -7.21 -27.50 -71.20
C SER A 837 -5.72 -27.13 -71.33
N PRO A 838 -5.04 -27.61 -72.39
CA PRO A 838 -3.67 -27.24 -72.66
C PRO A 838 -3.60 -25.84 -73.29
N SER A 839 -2.47 -25.17 -73.11
CA SER A 839 -2.06 -23.89 -73.73
C SER A 839 -2.55 -22.57 -73.11
N ASN A 840 -1.88 -22.12 -72.04
CA ASN A 840 -1.14 -20.84 -72.04
C ASN A 840 -0.39 -20.64 -70.72
N SER A 841 0.92 -20.42 -70.82
CA SER A 841 1.86 -20.23 -69.72
C SER A 841 1.90 -18.76 -69.30
N PHE A 842 1.27 -18.42 -68.17
CA PHE A 842 1.66 -17.29 -67.32
C PHE A 842 2.03 -17.87 -65.95
N LEU A 843 3.30 -17.73 -65.57
CA LEU A 843 3.85 -18.16 -64.29
C LEU A 843 3.37 -17.19 -63.20
N LEU A 844 2.38 -17.60 -62.39
CA LEU A 844 2.14 -17.02 -61.07
C LEU A 844 3.23 -17.50 -60.10
N PRO A 845 3.71 -16.67 -59.15
CA PRO A 845 4.66 -17.11 -58.15
C PRO A 845 4.00 -18.15 -57.26
N CYS A 846 4.51 -19.38 -57.27
CA CYS A 846 4.12 -20.41 -56.32
C CYS A 846 4.64 -20.02 -54.92
N TYR A 847 3.81 -19.38 -54.09
CA TYR A 847 4.10 -19.23 -52.67
C TYR A 847 4.15 -20.63 -52.05
N SER A 848 5.37 -21.09 -51.73
CA SER A 848 5.56 -22.29 -50.92
C SER A 848 5.37 -21.89 -49.47
N PRO A 849 4.50 -22.57 -48.70
CA PRO A 849 4.30 -22.25 -47.29
C PRO A 849 5.63 -22.37 -46.53
N PRO A 850 5.88 -21.51 -45.53
CA PRO A 850 7.05 -21.62 -44.67
C PRO A 850 7.13 -23.03 -44.06
N LYS A 851 8.33 -23.59 -44.05
CA LYS A 851 8.56 -24.93 -43.51
C LYS A 851 8.39 -24.90 -42.00
N LEU A 852 7.57 -25.81 -41.45
CA LEU A 852 7.41 -25.97 -40.01
C LEU A 852 8.75 -26.18 -39.30
N PRO A 853 8.95 -25.55 -38.12
CA PRO A 853 10.08 -25.83 -37.24
C PRO A 853 10.25 -27.34 -36.97
N THR A 854 11.51 -27.79 -36.91
CA THR A 854 11.85 -29.22 -36.77
C THR A 854 11.28 -29.86 -35.51
N ILE A 855 11.06 -29.07 -34.44
CA ILE A 855 10.55 -29.58 -33.16
C ILE A 855 9.21 -30.31 -33.29
N TYR A 856 8.34 -29.89 -34.21
CA TYR A 856 7.05 -30.55 -34.43
C TYR A 856 7.21 -31.98 -34.98
N GLN A 857 8.37 -32.32 -35.55
CA GLN A 857 8.69 -33.63 -36.14
C GLN A 857 9.56 -34.51 -35.25
N LEU A 858 10.02 -34.00 -34.10
CA LEU A 858 10.86 -34.76 -33.17
C LEU A 858 10.02 -35.73 -32.33
N SER A 859 10.61 -36.88 -31.99
CA SER A 859 10.06 -37.77 -30.97
C SER A 859 10.59 -37.36 -29.60
N LEU A 860 9.76 -36.65 -28.83
CA LEU A 860 10.07 -36.23 -27.47
C LEU A 860 9.51 -37.24 -26.45
N PRO A 861 10.17 -37.43 -25.28
CA PRO A 861 9.71 -38.37 -24.28
C PRO A 861 8.30 -38.01 -23.77
N PRO A 862 7.39 -38.99 -23.63
CA PRO A 862 6.05 -38.74 -23.10
C PRO A 862 6.17 -38.25 -21.66
N HIS A 863 5.45 -37.17 -21.33
CA HIS A 863 5.38 -36.67 -19.96
C HIS A 863 4.31 -37.47 -19.21
N SER A 864 4.60 -37.83 -17.95
CA SER A 864 3.56 -38.32 -17.06
C SER A 864 2.63 -37.15 -16.80
N ILE A 865 1.41 -37.20 -17.32
CA ILE A 865 0.36 -36.22 -16.98
C ILE A 865 0.17 -36.34 -15.47
N THR A 866 0.77 -35.45 -14.69
CA THR A 866 0.37 -35.24 -13.30
C THR A 866 -1.12 -34.92 -13.34
N ASN A 867 -1.94 -35.64 -12.58
CA ASN A 867 -3.35 -35.29 -12.50
C ASN A 867 -3.45 -33.83 -12.08
N LEU A 868 -4.41 -33.09 -12.64
CA LEU A 868 -4.76 -31.74 -12.16
C LEU A 868 -4.97 -31.71 -10.63
N ALA A 869 -5.39 -32.83 -10.05
CA ALA A 869 -5.56 -33.05 -8.61
C ALA A 869 -4.25 -33.17 -7.80
N ASP A 870 -3.12 -33.50 -8.43
CA ASP A 870 -1.82 -33.66 -7.76
C ASP A 870 -1.00 -32.35 -7.72
N ARG A 871 -1.44 -31.32 -8.44
CA ARG A 871 -0.85 -29.98 -8.36
C ARG A 871 -1.21 -29.38 -7.00
N LYS A 872 -0.23 -29.28 -6.09
CA LYS A 872 -0.42 -28.63 -4.78
C LYS A 872 -1.03 -27.24 -4.97
N SER A 873 -2.11 -26.97 -4.24
CA SER A 873 -2.67 -25.63 -4.08
C SER A 873 -1.54 -24.65 -3.73
N ILE A 874 -1.38 -23.62 -4.57
CA ILE A 874 -0.42 -22.54 -4.32
C ILE A 874 -1.11 -21.54 -3.39
N SER A 875 -0.50 -21.28 -2.23
CA SER A 875 -1.09 -20.36 -1.25
C SER A 875 -1.30 -18.96 -1.84
N ALA A 876 -2.37 -18.29 -1.40
CA ALA A 876 -2.69 -16.92 -1.77
C ALA A 876 -1.58 -15.99 -1.26
N GLY A 877 -0.63 -15.64 -2.13
CA GLY A 877 0.53 -14.81 -1.81
C GLY A 877 1.88 -15.40 -2.25
N ALA A 878 1.94 -16.70 -2.53
CA ALA A 878 3.15 -17.34 -3.02
C ALA A 878 3.31 -17.18 -4.55
N PRO A 879 4.55 -16.96 -5.04
CA PRO A 879 4.83 -16.99 -6.47
C PRO A 879 4.63 -18.40 -7.05
N LEU A 880 4.37 -18.49 -8.35
CA LEU A 880 4.38 -19.79 -9.02
C LEU A 880 5.78 -20.41 -8.85
N PRO A 881 5.91 -21.67 -8.41
CA PRO A 881 7.21 -22.31 -8.28
C PRO A 881 7.88 -22.44 -9.66
N ASP A 882 9.19 -22.31 -9.72
CA ASP A 882 9.93 -22.58 -10.95
C ASP A 882 9.86 -24.08 -11.26
N SER A 883 9.76 -24.42 -12.54
CA SER A 883 9.67 -25.79 -13.03
C SER A 883 10.39 -25.91 -14.37
N ASP A 884 11.01 -27.06 -14.61
CA ASP A 884 11.57 -27.41 -15.92
C ASP A 884 10.56 -28.18 -16.78
N ASP A 885 9.40 -28.56 -16.21
CA ASP A 885 8.32 -29.22 -16.94
C ASP A 885 7.58 -28.20 -17.84
N PRO A 886 7.56 -28.41 -19.18
CA PRO A 886 6.82 -27.55 -20.09
C PRO A 886 5.34 -27.38 -19.77
N ILE A 887 4.67 -28.39 -19.19
CA ILE A 887 3.24 -28.30 -18.85
C ILE A 887 3.03 -27.35 -17.67
N ASP A 888 3.90 -27.40 -16.66
CA ASP A 888 3.84 -26.49 -15.52
C ASP A 888 4.25 -25.06 -15.90
N LEU A 889 5.18 -24.91 -16.84
CA LEU A 889 5.56 -23.61 -17.38
C LEU A 889 4.45 -22.94 -18.19
N LEU A 890 3.61 -23.73 -18.85
CA LEU A 890 2.50 -23.21 -19.66
C LEU A 890 1.20 -23.03 -18.90
N TYR A 891 1.11 -23.49 -17.65
CA TYR A 891 -0.12 -23.36 -16.87
C TYR A 891 -0.56 -21.90 -16.70
N PRO A 892 -1.85 -21.55 -16.95
CA PRO A 892 -2.98 -22.43 -17.30
C PRO A 892 -3.27 -22.58 -18.81
N SER A 893 -2.40 -22.07 -19.70
CA SER A 893 -2.54 -22.16 -21.16
C SER A 893 -2.26 -23.55 -21.74
N ASP A 894 -1.81 -24.49 -20.91
CA ASP A 894 -1.62 -25.90 -21.25
C ASP A 894 -2.91 -26.56 -21.74
N PHE A 895 -4.06 -26.15 -21.19
CA PHE A 895 -5.37 -26.63 -21.62
C PHE A 895 -5.69 -26.22 -23.06
N GLN A 896 -5.62 -24.92 -23.38
CA GLN A 896 -5.95 -24.39 -24.70
C GLN A 896 -5.01 -24.91 -25.78
N ILE A 897 -3.70 -24.90 -25.54
CA ILE A 897 -2.73 -25.43 -26.51
C ILE A 897 -2.89 -26.94 -26.72
N GLY A 898 -3.44 -27.66 -25.74
CA GLY A 898 -3.86 -29.05 -25.87
C GLY A 898 -4.92 -29.26 -26.96
N PHE A 899 -5.96 -28.42 -27.02
CA PHE A 899 -6.98 -28.45 -28.09
C PHE A 899 -6.38 -28.08 -29.44
N VAL A 900 -5.48 -27.09 -29.47
CA VAL A 900 -4.77 -26.70 -30.71
C VAL A 900 -3.97 -27.89 -31.26
N ALA A 901 -3.29 -28.64 -30.39
CA ALA A 901 -2.52 -29.82 -30.78
C ALA A 901 -3.41 -30.92 -31.41
N GLU A 902 -4.59 -31.15 -30.82
CA GLU A 902 -5.57 -32.13 -31.31
C GLU A 902 -6.10 -31.74 -32.70
N GLU A 903 -6.49 -30.48 -32.88
CA GLU A 903 -6.96 -29.95 -34.16
C GLU A 903 -5.87 -29.93 -35.24
N ALA A 904 -4.62 -29.62 -34.86
CA ALA A 904 -3.46 -29.67 -35.74
C ALA A 904 -2.97 -31.11 -36.01
N ARG A 905 -3.46 -32.11 -35.27
CA ARG A 905 -2.99 -33.50 -35.28
C ARG A 905 -1.49 -33.63 -35.01
N LEU A 906 -0.98 -32.83 -34.08
CA LEU A 906 0.42 -32.83 -33.64
C LEU A 906 0.54 -33.36 -32.19
N PRO A 907 1.69 -33.95 -31.81
CA PRO A 907 1.90 -34.37 -30.43
C PRO A 907 1.85 -33.19 -29.45
N LYS A 908 1.02 -33.28 -28.40
CA LYS A 908 0.90 -32.25 -27.34
C LYS A 908 2.25 -31.84 -26.75
N VAL A 909 3.11 -32.83 -26.47
CA VAL A 909 4.45 -32.60 -25.92
C VAL A 909 5.33 -31.71 -26.83
N ASN A 910 5.22 -31.87 -28.15
CA ASN A 910 5.98 -31.04 -29.10
C ASN A 910 5.48 -29.59 -29.08
N MET A 911 4.16 -29.40 -28.97
CA MET A 911 3.52 -28.08 -28.86
C MET A 911 3.94 -27.37 -27.57
N PHE A 912 3.95 -28.09 -26.44
CA PHE A 912 4.36 -27.52 -25.16
C PHE A 912 5.83 -27.06 -25.18
N HIS A 913 6.74 -27.91 -25.66
CA HIS A 913 8.15 -27.52 -25.77
C HIS A 913 8.36 -26.35 -26.75
N ARG A 914 7.60 -26.28 -27.86
CA ARG A 914 7.72 -25.16 -28.80
C ARG A 914 7.20 -23.85 -28.17
N ALA A 915 6.10 -23.89 -27.44
CA ALA A 915 5.63 -22.71 -26.72
C ALA A 915 6.67 -22.24 -25.67
N VAL A 916 7.29 -23.13 -24.90
CA VAL A 916 8.36 -22.77 -23.96
C VAL A 916 9.60 -22.20 -24.68
N GLN A 917 9.97 -22.73 -25.85
CA GLN A 917 11.03 -22.13 -26.67
C GLN A 917 10.70 -20.68 -27.06
N ILE A 918 9.45 -20.41 -27.43
CA ILE A 918 8.99 -19.06 -27.77
C ILE A 918 8.93 -18.17 -26.53
N MET A 919 8.50 -18.66 -25.37
CA MET A 919 8.55 -17.88 -24.12
C MET A 919 9.95 -17.33 -23.85
N ARG A 920 10.98 -18.18 -23.99
CA ARG A 920 12.40 -17.78 -23.84
C ARG A 920 12.89 -16.82 -24.92
N GLN A 921 12.22 -16.74 -26.06
CA GLN A 921 12.51 -15.77 -27.13
C GLN A 921 11.81 -14.44 -26.88
N LEU A 922 10.60 -14.46 -26.31
CA LEU A 922 9.79 -13.27 -26.06
C LEU A 922 10.26 -12.47 -24.84
N ALA A 923 10.75 -13.13 -23.79
CA ALA A 923 11.23 -12.45 -22.59
C ALA A 923 12.31 -13.25 -21.83
N PRO A 924 13.28 -12.56 -21.17
CA PRO A 924 14.24 -13.19 -20.27
C PRO A 924 13.56 -13.94 -19.12
N GLN A 925 14.14 -15.07 -18.69
CA GLN A 925 13.55 -15.96 -17.68
C GLN A 925 13.30 -15.26 -16.34
N GLU A 926 14.17 -14.32 -15.99
CA GLU A 926 14.14 -13.56 -14.76
C GLU A 926 12.84 -12.78 -14.60
N THR A 927 12.22 -12.33 -15.71
CA THR A 927 11.01 -11.49 -15.70
C THR A 927 9.73 -12.28 -15.41
N TRP A 928 9.73 -13.61 -15.60
CA TRP A 928 8.54 -14.46 -15.44
C TRP A 928 8.73 -15.67 -14.52
N SER A 929 9.96 -15.87 -14.02
CA SER A 929 10.28 -16.83 -12.96
C SER A 929 9.55 -16.52 -11.64
N ALA A 930 9.68 -17.41 -10.65
CA ALA A 930 9.26 -17.15 -9.28
C ALA A 930 9.87 -15.86 -8.72
N GLN A 931 11.13 -15.56 -9.09
CA GLN A 931 11.81 -14.32 -8.70
C GLN A 931 11.21 -13.09 -9.39
N GLY A 932 10.87 -13.19 -10.68
CA GLY A 932 10.19 -12.12 -11.41
C GLY A 932 8.83 -11.79 -10.81
N GLU A 933 8.04 -12.80 -10.41
CA GLU A 933 6.77 -12.57 -9.72
C GLU A 933 6.98 -11.93 -8.33
N LYS A 934 8.03 -12.34 -7.59
CA LYS A 934 8.40 -11.69 -6.31
C LYS A 934 8.76 -10.22 -6.51
N GLN A 935 9.53 -9.90 -7.56
CA GLN A 935 9.88 -8.52 -7.90
C GLN A 935 8.63 -7.70 -8.24
N LEU A 936 7.72 -8.24 -9.06
CA LEU A 936 6.44 -7.58 -9.36
C LEU A 936 5.63 -7.29 -8.08
N ARG A 937 5.49 -8.28 -7.19
CA ARG A 937 4.80 -8.10 -5.89
C ARG A 937 5.48 -7.05 -5.02
N ALA A 938 6.82 -7.02 -5.02
CA ALA A 938 7.59 -6.04 -4.28
C ALA A 938 7.44 -4.61 -4.83
N THR A 939 7.00 -4.45 -6.09
CA THR A 939 6.60 -3.17 -6.67
C THR A 939 5.13 -2.83 -6.38
N LEU A 940 4.21 -3.78 -6.59
CA LEU A 940 2.76 -3.55 -6.41
C LEU A 940 2.36 -3.29 -4.96
N ASN A 941 2.96 -4.00 -4.00
CA ASN A 941 2.56 -3.92 -2.58
C ASN A 941 2.84 -2.54 -1.95
N PRO A 942 4.04 -1.94 -2.10
CA PRO A 942 4.30 -0.57 -1.64
C PRO A 942 3.50 0.48 -2.41
N ALA A 943 3.22 0.24 -3.70
CA ALA A 943 2.37 1.09 -4.51
C ALA A 943 0.88 1.10 -4.07
N GLY A 944 0.51 0.29 -3.08
CA GLY A 944 -0.87 0.17 -2.58
C GLY A 944 -1.76 -0.75 -3.41
N LEU A 945 -1.25 -1.32 -4.50
CA LEU A 945 -1.99 -2.18 -5.44
C LEU A 945 -2.02 -3.64 -4.97
N ARG A 946 -2.54 -3.86 -3.75
CA ARG A 946 -2.72 -5.19 -3.14
C ARG A 946 -3.97 -5.88 -3.70
N LEU A 947 -4.00 -6.07 -5.01
CA LEU A 947 -5.12 -6.63 -5.76
C LEU A 947 -4.69 -7.90 -6.51
N PRO A 948 -5.63 -8.76 -6.92
CA PRO A 948 -5.36 -9.85 -7.85
C PRO A 948 -4.73 -9.32 -9.14
N PHE A 949 -3.71 -10.02 -9.62
CA PHE A 949 -2.98 -9.64 -10.82
C PHE A 949 -2.68 -10.87 -11.68
N ARG A 950 -2.54 -10.65 -12.98
CA ARG A 950 -2.16 -11.68 -13.94
C ARG A 950 -0.69 -12.02 -13.74
N ARG A 951 -0.40 -13.29 -13.45
CA ARG A 951 0.97 -13.73 -13.18
C ARG A 951 1.82 -13.60 -14.45
N PRO A 952 3.05 -13.03 -14.37
CA PRO A 952 3.90 -12.80 -15.55
C PRO A 952 4.08 -14.04 -16.43
N ARG A 953 4.33 -15.21 -15.82
CA ARG A 953 4.47 -16.48 -16.54
C ARG A 953 3.24 -16.87 -17.32
N SER A 954 2.06 -16.77 -16.70
CA SER A 954 0.79 -17.15 -17.33
C SER A 954 0.45 -16.24 -18.50
N VAL A 955 0.73 -14.93 -18.40
CA VAL A 955 0.56 -13.99 -19.52
C VAL A 955 1.52 -14.33 -20.66
N LEU A 956 2.80 -14.60 -20.36
CA LEU A 956 3.79 -14.96 -21.37
C LEU A 956 3.50 -16.31 -22.03
N ALA A 957 3.04 -17.30 -21.27
CA ALA A 957 2.61 -18.60 -21.78
C ALA A 957 1.45 -18.47 -22.78
N ARG A 958 0.44 -17.66 -22.43
CA ARG A 958 -0.68 -17.33 -23.34
C ARG A 958 -0.18 -16.70 -24.63
N ARG A 959 0.74 -15.72 -24.55
CA ARG A 959 1.33 -15.06 -25.71
C ARG A 959 2.12 -16.03 -26.58
N ALA A 960 2.97 -16.86 -25.98
CA ALA A 960 3.74 -17.88 -26.69
C ALA A 960 2.85 -18.91 -27.41
N MET A 961 1.73 -19.31 -26.79
CA MET A 961 0.72 -20.15 -27.45
C MET A 961 0.16 -19.47 -28.71
N PHE A 962 -0.13 -18.17 -28.68
CA PHE A 962 -0.62 -17.45 -29.86
C PHE A 962 0.40 -17.35 -30.99
N HIS A 963 1.70 -17.29 -30.67
CA HIS A 963 2.77 -17.39 -31.66
C HIS A 963 2.83 -18.80 -32.28
N VAL A 964 2.67 -19.86 -31.48
CA VAL A 964 2.54 -21.25 -32.00
C VAL A 964 1.36 -21.36 -32.97
N ILE A 965 0.20 -20.80 -32.62
CA ILE A 965 -0.99 -20.85 -33.48
C ILE A 965 -0.72 -20.11 -34.80
N ALA A 966 -0.08 -18.94 -34.77
CA ALA A 966 0.30 -18.19 -35.97
C ALA A 966 1.27 -18.98 -36.86
N GLU A 967 2.29 -19.63 -36.29
CA GLU A 967 3.21 -20.51 -37.03
C GLU A 967 2.47 -21.63 -37.78
N LEU A 968 1.47 -22.25 -37.12
CA LEU A 968 0.69 -23.34 -37.71
C LEU A 968 -0.26 -22.86 -38.80
N ILE A 969 -0.81 -21.64 -38.69
CA ILE A 969 -1.61 -21.01 -39.74
C ILE A 969 -0.72 -20.70 -40.95
N ASP A 970 0.44 -20.09 -40.72
CA ASP A 970 1.37 -19.69 -41.78
C ASP A 970 1.91 -20.91 -42.54
N ALA A 971 2.13 -22.02 -41.85
CA ALA A 971 2.51 -23.30 -42.46
C ALA A 971 1.33 -24.08 -43.08
N ASN A 972 0.12 -23.53 -43.07
CA ASN A 972 -1.10 -24.15 -43.58
C ASN A 972 -1.48 -25.49 -42.91
N VAL A 973 -1.13 -25.64 -41.62
CA VAL A 973 -1.53 -26.77 -40.77
C VAL A 973 -2.93 -26.54 -40.20
N LEU A 974 -3.19 -25.32 -39.72
CA LEU A 974 -4.51 -24.90 -39.24
C LEU A 974 -5.21 -24.06 -40.30
N GLY A 975 -6.27 -24.63 -40.89
CA GLY A 975 -7.16 -23.93 -41.82
C GLY A 975 -8.35 -23.25 -41.13
N ILE A 976 -9.16 -22.52 -41.91
CA ILE A 976 -10.32 -21.75 -41.43
C ILE A 976 -11.30 -22.62 -40.60
N SER A 977 -11.60 -23.84 -41.06
CA SER A 977 -12.52 -24.73 -40.34
C SER A 977 -11.98 -25.18 -38.98
N SER A 978 -10.67 -25.32 -38.82
CA SER A 978 -10.04 -25.62 -37.53
C SER A 978 -10.11 -24.42 -36.61
N LEU A 979 -9.85 -23.21 -37.12
CA LEU A 979 -9.95 -21.98 -36.34
C LEU A 979 -11.38 -21.72 -35.85
N HIS A 980 -12.40 -22.00 -36.67
CA HIS A 980 -13.80 -21.90 -36.25
C HIS A 980 -14.13 -22.86 -35.09
N ARG A 981 -13.55 -24.08 -35.06
CA ARG A 981 -13.74 -25.00 -33.93
C ARG A 981 -12.99 -24.56 -32.67
N LEU A 982 -11.86 -23.89 -32.85
CA LEU A 982 -11.02 -23.41 -31.74
C LEU A 982 -11.46 -22.05 -31.18
N ASP A 983 -12.33 -21.30 -31.87
CA ASP A 983 -12.63 -19.91 -31.52
C ASP A 983 -13.17 -19.73 -30.09
N SER A 984 -14.06 -20.62 -29.62
CA SER A 984 -14.58 -20.60 -28.24
C SER A 984 -13.53 -20.94 -27.17
N VAL A 985 -12.43 -21.56 -27.56
CA VAL A 985 -11.33 -21.94 -26.66
C VAL A 985 -10.23 -20.86 -26.64
N LEU A 986 -10.08 -20.11 -27.73
CA LEU A 986 -8.99 -19.15 -27.95
C LEU A 986 -9.39 -17.67 -27.73
N ARG A 987 -10.62 -17.42 -27.25
CA ARG A 987 -11.09 -16.09 -26.89
C ARG A 987 -10.92 -15.84 -25.37
N PHE A 988 -10.54 -14.62 -25.02
CA PHE A 988 -10.21 -14.21 -23.63
C PHE A 988 -10.84 -12.87 -23.25
N TYR A 989 -11.85 -12.40 -23.97
CA TYR A 989 -12.62 -11.21 -23.60
C TYR A 989 -13.95 -11.23 -24.34
N ASP A 990 -14.92 -10.50 -23.81
CA ASP A 990 -16.21 -10.25 -24.45
C ASP A 990 -16.33 -8.76 -24.84
N PRO A 991 -16.45 -8.42 -26.15
CA PRO A 991 -16.53 -7.03 -26.60
C PRO A 991 -17.70 -6.24 -25.99
N VAL A 992 -18.83 -6.87 -25.71
CA VAL A 992 -20.01 -6.22 -25.11
C VAL A 992 -19.75 -5.96 -23.63
N MET A 993 -19.21 -6.96 -22.91
CA MET A 993 -18.93 -6.80 -21.48
C MET A 993 -17.73 -5.90 -21.17
N MET A 994 -16.84 -5.67 -22.14
CA MET A 994 -15.80 -4.65 -22.02
C MET A 994 -16.38 -3.24 -21.87
N LEU A 995 -17.57 -2.98 -22.43
CA LEU A 995 -18.25 -1.68 -22.40
C LEU A 995 -19.41 -1.63 -21.39
N ALA A 996 -19.89 -2.79 -20.94
CA ALA A 996 -20.96 -2.87 -19.97
C ALA A 996 -20.55 -2.25 -18.63
N GLU A 997 -21.51 -1.62 -17.95
CA GLU A 997 -21.31 -1.05 -16.62
C GLU A 997 -22.24 -1.72 -15.60
N PRO A 998 -21.75 -1.98 -14.37
CA PRO A 998 -22.60 -2.49 -13.31
C PRO A 998 -23.53 -1.41 -12.79
N LYS A 999 -24.66 -1.82 -12.20
CA LYS A 999 -25.55 -0.97 -11.42
C LYS A 999 -25.12 -0.93 -9.95
N GLN A 1000 -25.69 0.01 -9.20
CA GLN A 1000 -25.60 0.02 -7.73
C GLN A 1000 -26.25 -1.26 -7.16
N ARG A 1001 -25.74 -1.72 -6.02
CA ARG A 1001 -26.38 -2.79 -5.22
C ARG A 1001 -27.86 -2.53 -5.00
N PRO A 1002 -28.74 -3.47 -5.42
CA PRO A 1002 -30.16 -3.43 -5.09
C PRO A 1002 -30.39 -3.45 -3.57
N SER A 1003 -31.38 -2.68 -3.09
CA SER A 1003 -31.64 -2.51 -1.65
C SER A 1003 -32.11 -3.79 -0.94
N ASP A 1004 -32.61 -4.79 -1.67
CA ASP A 1004 -33.05 -6.07 -1.07
C ASP A 1004 -31.90 -7.00 -0.70
N ILE A 1005 -30.70 -6.72 -1.23
CA ILE A 1005 -29.51 -7.50 -0.91
C ILE A 1005 -28.97 -7.00 0.43
N SER A 1006 -29.33 -7.72 1.49
CA SER A 1006 -28.97 -7.38 2.87
C SER A 1006 -27.46 -7.44 3.11
N PRO A 1007 -26.89 -6.52 3.91
CA PRO A 1007 -25.50 -6.62 4.38
C PRO A 1007 -25.24 -7.88 5.21
N ILE A 1008 -23.98 -8.26 5.34
CA ILE A 1008 -23.55 -9.36 6.21
C ILE A 1008 -23.95 -9.03 7.65
N SER A 1009 -24.75 -9.92 8.24
CA SER A 1009 -25.24 -9.79 9.62
C SER A 1009 -24.38 -10.57 10.62
N GLY A 1010 -24.45 -10.18 11.90
CA GLY A 1010 -23.84 -10.93 13.01
C GLY A 1010 -22.35 -10.72 13.20
N LEU A 1011 -21.77 -9.65 12.63
CA LEU A 1011 -20.38 -9.25 12.86
C LEU A 1011 -20.34 -7.83 13.45
N HIS A 1012 -19.80 -7.70 14.66
CA HIS A 1012 -19.64 -6.41 15.34
C HIS A 1012 -18.23 -5.84 15.18
N GLN A 1013 -18.09 -4.55 15.50
CA GLN A 1013 -16.83 -3.82 15.37
C GLN A 1013 -15.77 -4.45 16.30
N TYR A 1014 -14.61 -4.82 15.74
CA TYR A 1014 -13.44 -5.38 16.45
C TYR A 1014 -13.59 -6.79 17.04
N GLU A 1015 -14.70 -7.50 16.78
CA GLU A 1015 -14.82 -8.91 17.16
C GLU A 1015 -14.17 -9.82 16.10
N SER A 1016 -13.41 -10.81 16.54
CA SER A 1016 -12.92 -11.89 15.67
C SER A 1016 -14.09 -12.74 15.18
N CYS A 1017 -14.09 -13.12 13.91
CA CYS A 1017 -15.11 -13.98 13.31
C CYS A 1017 -15.12 -15.34 14.03
N SER A 1018 -16.26 -15.77 14.57
CA SER A 1018 -16.34 -17.01 15.33
C SER A 1018 -16.95 -18.14 14.50
N GLU A 1019 -16.73 -19.40 14.91
CA GLU A 1019 -17.48 -20.52 14.32
C GLU A 1019 -18.99 -20.37 14.53
N GLU A 1020 -19.42 -19.68 15.61
CA GLU A 1020 -20.82 -19.33 15.85
C GLU A 1020 -21.43 -18.51 14.70
N TRP A 1021 -20.67 -17.59 14.09
CA TRP A 1021 -21.14 -16.84 12.91
C TRP A 1021 -21.42 -17.76 11.71
N LEU A 1022 -20.61 -18.81 11.52
CA LEU A 1022 -20.88 -19.85 10.51
C LEU A 1022 -22.14 -20.64 10.87
N GLU A 1023 -22.39 -20.91 12.15
CA GLU A 1023 -23.58 -21.66 12.57
C GLU A 1023 -24.89 -20.91 12.35
N GLN A 1024 -24.85 -19.58 12.40
CA GLN A 1024 -26.03 -18.72 12.21
C GLN A 1024 -26.46 -18.56 10.74
N VAL A 1025 -25.82 -19.26 9.80
CA VAL A 1025 -26.14 -19.19 8.36
C VAL A 1025 -27.62 -19.50 8.05
N ASP A 1026 -28.29 -20.33 8.86
CA ASP A 1026 -29.72 -20.65 8.72
C ASP A 1026 -30.61 -19.40 8.75
N ARG A 1027 -30.29 -18.43 9.61
CA ARG A 1027 -31.04 -17.15 9.72
C ARG A 1027 -30.88 -16.29 8.48
N THR A 1028 -29.78 -16.43 7.76
CA THR A 1028 -29.51 -15.71 6.51
C THR A 1028 -30.29 -16.27 5.34
N GLY A 1029 -30.56 -17.58 5.31
CA GLY A 1029 -31.40 -18.19 4.28
C GLY A 1029 -32.78 -17.56 4.19
N GLU A 1030 -33.35 -17.17 5.34
CA GLU A 1030 -34.64 -16.45 5.44
C GLU A 1030 -34.58 -15.01 4.92
N LEU A 1031 -33.38 -14.42 4.81
CA LEU A 1031 -33.16 -13.05 4.35
C LEU A 1031 -32.97 -12.95 2.83
N VAL A 1032 -32.83 -14.07 2.11
CA VAL A 1032 -32.68 -14.07 0.65
C VAL A 1032 -34.02 -13.77 -0.02
N SER A 1033 -34.23 -12.50 -0.35
CA SER A 1033 -35.51 -12.03 -0.89
C SER A 1033 -35.92 -12.75 -2.18
N PHE A 1034 -37.21 -13.04 -2.33
CA PHE A 1034 -37.80 -13.56 -3.58
C PHE A 1034 -38.23 -12.43 -4.53
N LYS A 1035 -38.35 -11.21 -4.01
CA LYS A 1035 -38.82 -10.04 -4.75
C LYS A 1035 -37.92 -8.84 -4.54
N THR A 1036 -37.87 -7.98 -5.54
CA THR A 1036 -37.28 -6.65 -5.44
C THR A 1036 -38.29 -5.66 -4.80
N PRO A 1037 -37.91 -4.41 -4.44
CA PRO A 1037 -38.82 -3.49 -3.76
C PRO A 1037 -39.89 -2.94 -4.72
N ASP A 1038 -39.64 -3.01 -6.03
CA ASP A 1038 -40.57 -2.72 -7.12
C ASP A 1038 -41.42 -3.94 -7.52
N GLU A 1039 -41.52 -4.95 -6.64
CA GLU A 1039 -42.35 -6.15 -6.78
C GLU A 1039 -41.98 -7.07 -7.97
N LYS A 1040 -40.80 -6.92 -8.58
CA LYS A 1040 -40.29 -7.88 -9.57
C LYS A 1040 -39.87 -9.17 -8.88
N ILE A 1041 -40.05 -10.30 -9.56
CA ILE A 1041 -39.71 -11.63 -9.07
C ILE A 1041 -38.25 -11.95 -9.41
N ILE A 1042 -37.46 -12.40 -8.43
CA ILE A 1042 -36.08 -12.84 -8.63
C ILE A 1042 -36.10 -14.30 -9.08
N LEU A 1043 -35.89 -14.52 -10.38
CA LEU A 1043 -35.81 -15.85 -10.99
C LEU A 1043 -34.48 -16.55 -10.68
N ALA A 1044 -33.40 -15.78 -10.58
CA ALA A 1044 -32.11 -16.27 -10.12
C ALA A 1044 -31.24 -15.17 -9.52
N GLU A 1045 -30.34 -15.59 -8.64
CA GLU A 1045 -29.36 -14.73 -7.98
C GLU A 1045 -28.03 -15.46 -7.83
N LYS A 1046 -26.93 -14.74 -8.06
CA LYS A 1046 -25.58 -15.09 -7.60
C LYS A 1046 -24.93 -13.84 -7.03
N THR A 1047 -24.94 -13.72 -5.71
CA THR A 1047 -24.41 -12.59 -4.95
C THR A 1047 -23.21 -13.03 -4.13
N THR A 1048 -22.19 -12.18 -4.05
CA THR A 1048 -21.05 -12.38 -3.15
C THR A 1048 -20.76 -11.10 -2.39
N LEU A 1049 -20.73 -11.20 -1.06
CA LEU A 1049 -20.41 -10.13 -0.12
C LEU A 1049 -19.15 -10.51 0.65
N LYS A 1050 -18.29 -9.54 0.96
CA LYS A 1050 -17.05 -9.76 1.70
C LYS A 1050 -16.74 -8.56 2.59
N ARG A 1051 -16.43 -8.81 3.86
CA ARG A 1051 -15.81 -7.79 4.73
C ARG A 1051 -14.31 -7.75 4.51
N LEU A 1052 -13.75 -6.55 4.46
CA LEU A 1052 -12.30 -6.31 4.30
C LEU A 1052 -11.54 -6.38 5.62
N ASP A 1053 -12.00 -7.22 6.55
CA ASP A 1053 -11.32 -7.57 7.79
C ASP A 1053 -10.22 -8.62 7.54
N TRP A 1054 -9.28 -8.80 8.48
CA TRP A 1054 -8.14 -9.73 8.33
C TRP A 1054 -8.56 -11.17 7.98
N GLU A 1055 -9.62 -11.67 8.60
CA GLU A 1055 -10.16 -13.03 8.39
C GLU A 1055 -11.03 -13.12 7.12
N LYS A 1056 -11.25 -12.03 6.38
CA LYS A 1056 -12.07 -11.96 5.15
C LYS A 1056 -13.44 -12.67 5.24
N PRO A 1057 -14.30 -12.36 6.22
CA PRO A 1057 -15.65 -12.94 6.28
C PRO A 1057 -16.38 -12.72 4.96
N THR A 1058 -16.84 -13.81 4.35
CA THR A 1058 -17.44 -13.84 3.01
C THR A 1058 -18.77 -14.60 3.04
N GLU A 1059 -19.79 -14.03 2.41
CA GLU A 1059 -21.12 -14.61 2.28
C GLU A 1059 -21.52 -14.70 0.80
N ILE A 1060 -21.92 -15.88 0.34
CA ILE A 1060 -22.33 -16.14 -1.04
C ILE A 1060 -23.78 -16.59 -1.05
N HIS A 1061 -24.64 -15.85 -1.76
CA HIS A 1061 -26.04 -16.23 -1.98
C HIS A 1061 -26.21 -16.76 -3.39
N ARG A 1062 -26.90 -17.89 -3.53
CA ARG A 1062 -27.34 -18.43 -4.81
C ARG A 1062 -28.81 -18.80 -4.73
N SER A 1063 -29.62 -18.31 -5.66
CA SER A 1063 -31.00 -18.76 -5.78
C SER A 1063 -31.40 -19.00 -7.23
N VAL A 1064 -32.30 -19.94 -7.47
CA VAL A 1064 -32.82 -20.26 -8.81
C VAL A 1064 -34.25 -20.79 -8.76
N VAL A 1065 -35.09 -20.32 -9.67
CA VAL A 1065 -36.39 -20.91 -9.97
C VAL A 1065 -36.22 -21.94 -11.08
N CYS A 1066 -36.69 -23.15 -10.85
CA CYS A 1066 -36.60 -24.26 -11.81
C CYS A 1066 -37.85 -25.14 -11.79
N SER A 1067 -38.00 -26.02 -12.79
CA SER A 1067 -39.08 -27.00 -12.80
C SER A 1067 -38.88 -28.04 -11.71
N SER A 1068 -39.96 -28.46 -11.05
CA SER A 1068 -39.92 -29.54 -10.05
C SER A 1068 -39.43 -30.89 -10.61
N ALA A 1069 -39.45 -31.08 -11.93
CA ALA A 1069 -38.97 -32.28 -12.60
C ALA A 1069 -37.44 -32.29 -12.84
N THR A 1070 -36.75 -31.17 -12.60
CA THR A 1070 -35.29 -31.05 -12.80
C THR A 1070 -34.56 -31.83 -11.71
N ALA A 1071 -33.72 -32.80 -12.09
CA ALA A 1071 -32.95 -33.61 -11.14
C ALA A 1071 -31.87 -32.76 -10.45
N HIS A 1072 -31.65 -32.99 -9.15
CA HIS A 1072 -30.65 -32.27 -8.37
C HIS A 1072 -29.23 -32.58 -8.85
N PRO A 1073 -28.36 -31.57 -8.98
CA PRO A 1073 -26.94 -31.79 -8.82
C PRO A 1073 -26.68 -32.21 -7.37
N ASN A 1074 -26.14 -33.41 -7.16
CA ASN A 1074 -25.77 -33.92 -5.83
C ASN A 1074 -24.92 -32.90 -5.06
N SER A 1075 -25.21 -32.72 -3.78
CA SER A 1075 -24.54 -31.81 -2.85
C SER A 1075 -23.03 -32.06 -2.65
N ASP A 1076 -22.52 -33.19 -3.14
CA ASP A 1076 -21.12 -33.63 -2.98
C ASP A 1076 -20.18 -33.20 -4.13
N TYR A 1077 -20.72 -32.68 -5.24
CA TYR A 1077 -19.91 -32.12 -6.32
C TYR A 1077 -19.78 -30.60 -6.13
N GLY A 1078 -18.62 -30.03 -6.48
CA GLY A 1078 -18.22 -28.65 -6.17
C GLY A 1078 -19.22 -27.55 -6.59
N SER A 1079 -18.94 -26.31 -6.19
CA SER A 1079 -19.78 -25.10 -6.37
C SER A 1079 -20.35 -24.86 -7.77
N ASP A 1080 -19.81 -25.50 -8.81
CA ASP A 1080 -20.04 -25.19 -10.22
C ASP A 1080 -21.29 -25.87 -10.80
N SER A 1081 -21.98 -26.72 -10.05
CA SER A 1081 -23.16 -27.46 -10.54
C SER A 1081 -24.51 -26.85 -10.17
N PHE A 1082 -24.59 -25.71 -9.48
CA PHE A 1082 -25.87 -25.13 -9.00
C PHE A 1082 -26.76 -24.60 -10.13
N PHE A 1083 -26.16 -24.07 -11.20
CA PHE A 1083 -26.86 -23.56 -12.38
C PHE A 1083 -26.52 -24.40 -13.62
N GLN A 1084 -27.37 -24.37 -14.65
CA GLN A 1084 -26.97 -24.88 -15.96
C GLN A 1084 -25.87 -23.98 -16.54
N THR A 1085 -24.72 -24.56 -16.88
CA THR A 1085 -23.56 -23.79 -17.32
C THR A 1085 -23.41 -23.73 -18.83
N VAL A 1086 -22.96 -22.58 -19.32
CA VAL A 1086 -22.47 -22.36 -20.69
C VAL A 1086 -21.07 -21.76 -20.61
N THR A 1087 -20.12 -22.25 -21.39
CA THR A 1087 -18.70 -21.88 -21.24
C THR A 1087 -18.20 -21.05 -22.41
N ASN A 1088 -17.50 -19.96 -22.12
CA ASN A 1088 -16.84 -19.08 -23.10
C ASN A 1088 -17.76 -18.61 -24.25
N ARG A 1089 -19.04 -18.33 -23.95
CA ARG A 1089 -19.98 -17.78 -24.93
C ARG A 1089 -19.96 -16.27 -24.88
N LEU A 1090 -19.90 -15.63 -26.04
CA LEU A 1090 -20.01 -14.18 -26.10
C LEU A 1090 -21.47 -13.76 -25.86
N VAL A 1091 -21.70 -12.58 -25.28
CA VAL A 1091 -23.03 -11.99 -25.13
C VAL A 1091 -23.74 -11.90 -26.48
N MET A 1092 -22.99 -11.63 -27.55
CA MET A 1092 -23.50 -11.58 -28.93
C MET A 1092 -24.02 -12.94 -29.42
N GLU A 1093 -23.50 -14.04 -28.89
CA GLU A 1093 -23.90 -15.40 -29.24
C GLU A 1093 -25.08 -15.89 -28.39
N TYR A 1094 -25.53 -15.10 -27.40
CA TYR A 1094 -26.56 -15.50 -26.43
C TYR A 1094 -27.83 -16.03 -27.10
N LEU A 1095 -28.32 -15.37 -28.15
CA LEU A 1095 -29.54 -15.80 -28.87
C LEU A 1095 -29.39 -17.17 -29.56
N ASN A 1096 -28.17 -17.58 -29.86
CA ASN A 1096 -27.87 -18.80 -30.60
C ASN A 1096 -27.45 -19.97 -29.67
N ILE A 1097 -27.65 -19.84 -28.36
CA ILE A 1097 -27.34 -20.92 -27.42
C ILE A 1097 -28.40 -22.01 -27.56
N GLU A 1098 -28.01 -23.13 -28.17
CA GLU A 1098 -28.82 -24.34 -28.25
C GLU A 1098 -28.73 -25.12 -26.92
N VAL A 1099 -29.88 -25.34 -26.26
CA VAL A 1099 -29.99 -26.15 -25.03
C VAL A 1099 -30.94 -27.32 -25.29
N ASP A 1100 -30.61 -28.50 -24.75
CA ASP A 1100 -31.36 -29.74 -24.98
C ASP A 1100 -32.82 -29.61 -24.52
N VAL A 1101 -33.76 -29.90 -25.43
CA VAL A 1101 -35.20 -29.56 -25.33
C VAL A 1101 -35.95 -30.44 -24.32
N ILE A 1102 -35.33 -31.54 -23.88
CA ILE A 1102 -35.99 -32.57 -23.06
C ILE A 1102 -36.13 -32.12 -21.60
N GLN A 1103 -35.27 -31.20 -21.12
CA GLN A 1103 -35.35 -30.54 -19.80
C GLN A 1103 -34.83 -29.09 -19.90
N THR A 1104 -35.56 -28.19 -20.57
CA THR A 1104 -35.12 -26.81 -20.77
C THR A 1104 -34.94 -26.09 -19.42
N PRO A 1105 -33.69 -25.80 -18.97
CA PRO A 1105 -33.48 -25.06 -17.73
C PRO A 1105 -33.92 -23.62 -17.92
N LEU A 1106 -34.53 -23.02 -16.89
CA LEU A 1106 -35.02 -21.64 -16.97
C LEU A 1106 -33.86 -20.64 -17.06
N ILE A 1107 -32.76 -20.91 -16.35
CA ILE A 1107 -31.65 -19.99 -16.15
C ILE A 1107 -30.35 -20.60 -16.68
N LEU A 1108 -29.54 -19.77 -17.33
CA LEU A 1108 -28.20 -20.10 -17.78
C LEU A 1108 -27.18 -19.29 -16.98
N HIS A 1109 -26.09 -19.95 -16.61
CA HIS A 1109 -24.92 -19.35 -15.99
C HIS A 1109 -23.74 -19.48 -16.93
N HIS A 1110 -23.18 -18.34 -17.32
CA HIS A 1110 -21.95 -18.33 -18.07
C HIS A 1110 -20.76 -18.63 -17.17
N ILE A 1111 -19.75 -19.31 -17.70
CA ILE A 1111 -18.44 -19.46 -17.06
C ILE A 1111 -17.38 -19.03 -18.07
N ALA A 1112 -16.60 -18.01 -17.71
CA ALA A 1112 -15.56 -17.44 -18.54
C ALA A 1112 -14.17 -17.86 -18.03
N TYR A 1113 -13.45 -18.68 -18.79
CA TYR A 1113 -12.10 -19.11 -18.40
C TYR A 1113 -11.04 -18.11 -18.88
N GLY A 1114 -10.48 -17.34 -17.96
CA GLY A 1114 -9.36 -16.43 -18.23
C GLY A 1114 -9.74 -15.17 -19.00
N TYR A 1115 -11.00 -14.73 -18.90
CA TYR A 1115 -11.44 -13.52 -19.57
C TYR A 1115 -10.89 -12.26 -18.91
N ASP A 1116 -10.49 -11.30 -19.74
CA ASP A 1116 -9.94 -10.00 -19.36
C ASP A 1116 -11.05 -8.93 -19.22
N SER A 1117 -12.27 -9.18 -19.72
CA SER A 1117 -13.45 -8.32 -19.59
C SER A 1117 -14.14 -8.45 -18.23
N HIS A 1118 -14.80 -7.38 -17.76
CA HIS A 1118 -15.59 -7.41 -16.52
C HIS A 1118 -16.90 -8.15 -16.65
N GLY A 1119 -17.59 -8.33 -15.51
CA GLY A 1119 -18.93 -8.92 -15.49
C GLY A 1119 -18.94 -10.31 -16.14
N ALA A 1120 -17.78 -10.98 -16.13
CA ALA A 1120 -17.70 -12.39 -16.46
C ALA A 1120 -18.66 -13.19 -15.57
N ASP A 1121 -18.95 -14.40 -16.00
CA ASP A 1121 -19.85 -15.30 -15.29
C ASP A 1121 -21.29 -14.77 -15.10
N TRP A 1122 -21.82 -14.14 -16.14
CA TRP A 1122 -23.18 -13.60 -16.15
C TRP A 1122 -24.27 -14.66 -15.95
N LEU A 1123 -25.41 -14.22 -15.40
CA LEU A 1123 -26.65 -14.99 -15.34
C LEU A 1123 -27.67 -14.41 -16.31
N ALA A 1124 -28.40 -15.26 -17.00
CA ALA A 1124 -29.47 -14.85 -17.91
C ALA A 1124 -30.60 -15.88 -17.99
N LEU A 1125 -31.78 -15.43 -18.42
CA LEU A 1125 -32.88 -16.32 -18.81
C LEU A 1125 -32.45 -17.19 -20.00
N ASN A 1126 -32.91 -18.42 -20.11
CA ASN A 1126 -32.62 -19.24 -21.28
C ASN A 1126 -33.40 -18.74 -22.53
N PRO A 1127 -32.72 -18.38 -23.63
CA PRO A 1127 -33.39 -17.89 -24.86
C PRO A 1127 -34.46 -18.84 -25.39
N ALA A 1128 -34.30 -20.16 -25.22
CA ALA A 1128 -35.27 -21.16 -25.63
C ALA A 1128 -36.64 -20.95 -24.97
N VAL A 1129 -36.67 -20.49 -23.71
CA VAL A 1129 -37.90 -20.18 -22.98
C VAL A 1129 -38.59 -18.97 -23.62
N CYS A 1130 -37.82 -17.95 -23.99
CA CYS A 1130 -38.33 -16.74 -24.61
C CYS A 1130 -38.91 -17.01 -26.00
N TYR A 1131 -38.25 -17.87 -26.79
CA TYR A 1131 -38.77 -18.29 -28.10
C TYR A 1131 -40.08 -19.08 -27.98
N LEU A 1132 -40.22 -19.93 -26.96
CA LEU A 1132 -41.47 -20.66 -26.69
C LEU A 1132 -42.63 -19.72 -26.35
N ILE A 1133 -42.36 -18.66 -25.58
CA ILE A 1133 -43.35 -17.68 -25.14
C ILE A 1133 -43.65 -16.62 -26.23
N GLY A 1134 -42.68 -16.34 -27.11
CA GLY A 1134 -42.79 -15.32 -28.17
C GLY A 1134 -42.29 -13.93 -27.75
N TRP A 1135 -41.38 -13.85 -26.78
CA TRP A 1135 -40.69 -12.60 -26.41
C TRP A 1135 -39.53 -12.28 -27.34
N LYS A 1136 -39.13 -11.01 -27.37
CA LYS A 1136 -38.00 -10.51 -28.18
C LYS A 1136 -36.95 -9.89 -27.29
N LEU A 1137 -35.68 -10.02 -27.67
CA LEU A 1137 -34.59 -9.35 -26.96
C LEU A 1137 -34.60 -7.86 -27.32
N ALA A 1138 -34.50 -7.00 -26.31
CA ALA A 1138 -34.35 -5.55 -26.47
C ALA A 1138 -32.92 -5.18 -26.90
N ASN A 1139 -32.78 -4.00 -27.52
CA ASN A 1139 -31.47 -3.47 -27.90
C ASN A 1139 -30.71 -2.86 -26.71
N ASP A 1140 -31.40 -2.59 -25.59
CA ASP A 1140 -30.84 -2.01 -24.38
C ASP A 1140 -31.04 -2.93 -23.17
N GLY A 1141 -30.18 -2.76 -22.15
CA GLY A 1141 -30.17 -3.62 -20.97
C GLY A 1141 -29.51 -4.99 -21.18
N LEU A 1142 -29.03 -5.59 -20.09
CA LEU A 1142 -28.33 -6.88 -20.16
C LEU A 1142 -29.36 -8.02 -20.21
N PHE A 1143 -29.34 -8.76 -21.31
CA PHE A 1143 -30.24 -9.91 -21.56
C PHE A 1143 -31.73 -9.57 -21.33
N ARG A 1144 -32.15 -8.37 -21.74
CA ARG A 1144 -33.50 -7.86 -21.53
C ARG A 1144 -34.46 -8.39 -22.59
N TRP A 1145 -35.53 -9.05 -22.17
CA TRP A 1145 -36.61 -9.54 -23.00
C TRP A 1145 -37.87 -8.70 -22.82
N VAL A 1146 -38.51 -8.36 -23.94
CA VAL A 1146 -39.76 -7.61 -24.00
C VAL A 1146 -40.87 -8.42 -24.68
N ASP A 1147 -42.11 -8.11 -24.35
CA ASP A 1147 -43.27 -8.67 -25.04
C ASP A 1147 -43.54 -7.93 -26.38
N ASN A 1148 -44.66 -8.26 -27.02
CA ASN A 1148 -45.08 -7.62 -28.27
C ASN A 1148 -45.51 -6.14 -28.11
N GLU A 1149 -45.72 -5.67 -26.88
CA GLU A 1149 -46.06 -4.29 -26.53
C GLU A 1149 -44.82 -3.50 -26.05
N GLU A 1150 -43.61 -4.05 -26.23
CA GLU A 1150 -42.33 -3.50 -25.75
C GLU A 1150 -42.23 -3.35 -24.22
N ARG A 1151 -43.10 -4.03 -23.45
CA ARG A 1151 -42.99 -4.06 -21.99
C ARG A 1151 -41.86 -4.99 -21.57
N VAL A 1152 -41.03 -4.54 -20.63
CA VAL A 1152 -39.93 -5.35 -20.06
C VAL A 1152 -40.51 -6.53 -19.29
N MET A 1153 -40.21 -7.74 -19.76
CA MET A 1153 -40.67 -8.98 -19.16
C MET A 1153 -39.60 -9.54 -18.21
N VAL A 1154 -38.37 -9.75 -18.71
CA VAL A 1154 -37.25 -10.26 -17.91
C VAL A 1154 -35.99 -9.49 -18.26
N GLU A 1155 -35.16 -9.15 -17.27
CA GLU A 1155 -33.83 -8.57 -17.50
C GLU A 1155 -32.81 -9.13 -16.51
N SER A 1156 -31.54 -9.06 -16.89
CA SER A 1156 -30.44 -9.39 -15.97
C SER A 1156 -29.83 -8.11 -15.41
N VAL A 1157 -29.53 -8.12 -14.12
CA VAL A 1157 -28.95 -7.00 -13.39
C VAL A 1157 -27.61 -7.40 -12.84
N TRP A 1158 -26.54 -6.89 -13.44
CA TRP A 1158 -25.20 -6.93 -12.88
C TRP A 1158 -25.00 -5.72 -11.96
N TRP A 1159 -24.56 -5.95 -10.73
CA TRP A 1159 -24.33 -4.90 -9.75
C TRP A 1159 -23.02 -5.06 -9.00
N VAL A 1160 -22.51 -3.94 -8.50
CA VAL A 1160 -21.26 -3.84 -7.71
C VAL A 1160 -21.46 -2.82 -6.57
N ASP A 1161 -20.80 -3.06 -5.44
CA ASP A 1161 -20.74 -2.21 -4.25
C ASP A 1161 -19.31 -2.23 -3.71
N GLY A 1162 -18.48 -1.31 -4.20
CA GLY A 1162 -17.03 -1.34 -3.95
C GLY A 1162 -16.30 -2.45 -4.70
N LEU A 1163 -14.98 -2.38 -4.75
CA LEU A 1163 -14.17 -3.39 -5.43
C LEU A 1163 -14.06 -4.67 -4.61
N PHE A 1164 -14.76 -5.73 -5.03
CA PHE A 1164 -14.71 -7.05 -4.38
C PHE A 1164 -13.27 -7.58 -4.23
N GLU A 1165 -12.38 -7.25 -5.15
CA GLU A 1165 -11.00 -7.75 -5.18
C GLU A 1165 -10.07 -7.08 -4.17
N GLN A 1166 -10.53 -6.03 -3.49
CA GLN A 1166 -9.77 -5.29 -2.49
C GLN A 1166 -9.25 -6.22 -1.38
N SER A 1167 -7.98 -6.03 -1.00
CA SER A 1167 -7.36 -6.79 0.10
C SER A 1167 -7.56 -6.09 1.45
N PRO A 1168 -7.70 -6.87 2.53
CA PRO A 1168 -7.69 -6.34 3.90
C PRO A 1168 -6.31 -5.78 4.31
N PRO A 1169 -6.24 -4.98 5.40
CA PRO A 1169 -7.37 -4.56 6.23
C PRO A 1169 -7.98 -3.22 5.79
N HIS A 1170 -9.30 -3.19 5.65
CA HIS A 1170 -10.14 -1.99 5.69
C HIS A 1170 -11.28 -2.30 6.65
N LEU A 1171 -11.03 -2.11 7.95
CA LEU A 1171 -11.87 -2.66 9.00
C LEU A 1171 -13.30 -2.14 8.90
N ASN A 1172 -14.26 -3.06 8.96
CA ASN A 1172 -15.70 -2.79 8.82
C ASN A 1172 -16.18 -2.34 7.44
N GLU A 1173 -15.32 -2.36 6.42
CA GLU A 1173 -15.79 -2.21 5.04
C GLU A 1173 -16.41 -3.51 4.55
N GLU A 1174 -17.61 -3.43 4.00
CA GLU A 1174 -18.22 -4.49 3.20
C GLU A 1174 -18.14 -4.10 1.72
N VAL A 1175 -17.71 -5.04 0.89
CA VAL A 1175 -17.74 -4.93 -0.56
C VAL A 1175 -18.49 -6.11 -1.15
N GLY A 1176 -19.04 -5.94 -2.35
CA GLY A 1176 -19.78 -7.02 -3.00
C GLY A 1176 -20.11 -6.80 -4.46
N GLY A 1177 -20.64 -7.83 -5.06
CA GLY A 1177 -21.15 -7.78 -6.43
C GLY A 1177 -21.91 -9.05 -6.76
N GLY A 1178 -22.69 -8.99 -7.83
CA GLY A 1178 -23.50 -10.13 -8.23
C GLY A 1178 -24.33 -9.93 -9.48
N TRP A 1179 -25.05 -10.99 -9.83
CA TRP A 1179 -26.01 -11.03 -10.92
C TRP A 1179 -27.39 -11.44 -10.41
N LEU A 1180 -28.41 -10.72 -10.83
CA LEU A 1180 -29.82 -11.09 -10.66
C LEU A 1180 -30.48 -11.30 -12.03
N VAL A 1181 -31.44 -12.20 -12.12
CA VAL A 1181 -32.38 -12.30 -13.24
C VAL A 1181 -33.77 -11.98 -12.69
N VAL A 1182 -34.35 -10.87 -13.11
CA VAL A 1182 -35.60 -10.34 -12.56
C VAL A 1182 -36.72 -10.37 -13.59
N ALA A 1183 -37.91 -10.81 -13.18
CA ALA A 1183 -39.12 -10.89 -13.99
C ALA A 1183 -40.17 -9.89 -13.50
N SER A 1184 -40.86 -9.21 -14.42
CA SER A 1184 -42.05 -8.43 -14.07
C SER A 1184 -43.16 -9.37 -13.53
N PRO A 1185 -44.14 -8.85 -12.78
CA PRO A 1185 -45.29 -9.63 -12.35
C PRO A 1185 -46.01 -10.31 -13.52
N GLU A 1186 -46.15 -9.62 -14.65
CA GLU A 1186 -46.77 -10.14 -15.87
C GLU A 1186 -45.93 -11.28 -16.48
N ALA A 1187 -44.60 -11.12 -16.50
CA ALA A 1187 -43.69 -12.17 -16.97
C ALA A 1187 -43.76 -13.42 -16.09
N TRP A 1188 -43.86 -13.23 -14.78
CA TRP A 1188 -44.00 -14.33 -13.83
C TRP A 1188 -45.28 -15.15 -14.07
N ASP A 1189 -46.41 -14.48 -14.31
CA ASP A 1189 -47.68 -15.18 -14.61
C ASP A 1189 -47.59 -15.99 -15.90
N VAL A 1190 -46.96 -15.45 -16.94
CA VAL A 1190 -46.73 -16.16 -18.20
C VAL A 1190 -45.83 -17.38 -18.00
N ILE A 1191 -44.71 -17.23 -17.29
CA ILE A 1191 -43.78 -18.33 -16.99
C ILE A 1191 -44.49 -19.43 -16.21
N ARG A 1192 -45.24 -19.08 -15.16
CA ARG A 1192 -45.99 -20.06 -14.35
C ARG A 1192 -47.05 -20.81 -15.15
N SER A 1193 -47.71 -20.15 -16.11
CA SER A 1193 -48.69 -20.81 -16.98
C SER A 1193 -48.06 -21.83 -17.93
N GLN A 1194 -46.80 -21.62 -18.32
CA GLN A 1194 -46.08 -22.46 -19.27
C GLN A 1194 -45.41 -23.67 -18.61
N PHE A 1195 -44.95 -23.52 -17.36
CA PHE A 1195 -44.24 -24.56 -16.61
C PHE A 1195 -45.09 -25.09 -15.45
N ASN A 1196 -45.71 -26.27 -15.65
CA ASN A 1196 -46.52 -26.94 -14.63
C ASN A 1196 -45.63 -27.43 -13.46
N SER A 1197 -45.59 -26.66 -12.36
CA SER A 1197 -44.81 -26.86 -11.13
C SER A 1197 -43.38 -26.30 -11.18
N LEU A 1198 -43.24 -25.11 -10.57
CA LEU A 1198 -41.98 -24.44 -10.30
C LEU A 1198 -41.61 -24.57 -8.82
N LYS A 1199 -40.30 -24.65 -8.55
CA LYS A 1199 -39.73 -24.56 -7.21
C LYS A 1199 -38.58 -23.58 -7.19
N ARG A 1200 -38.34 -22.97 -6.03
CA ARG A 1200 -37.19 -22.12 -5.74
C ARG A 1200 -36.20 -22.89 -4.90
N ILE A 1201 -34.94 -22.82 -5.28
CA ILE A 1201 -33.83 -23.38 -4.54
C ILE A 1201 -32.97 -22.22 -4.05
N VAL A 1202 -32.60 -22.23 -2.78
CA VAL A 1202 -31.70 -21.22 -2.17
C VAL A 1202 -30.53 -21.93 -1.50
N LYS A 1203 -29.32 -21.44 -1.78
CA LYS A 1203 -28.08 -21.86 -1.14
C LYS A 1203 -27.34 -20.64 -0.62
N VAL A 1204 -27.04 -20.63 0.67
CA VAL A 1204 -26.21 -19.62 1.32
C VAL A 1204 -24.95 -20.29 1.85
N GLU A 1205 -23.80 -19.68 1.61
CA GLU A 1205 -22.50 -20.13 2.11
C GLU A 1205 -21.81 -18.99 2.86
N ARG A 1206 -21.33 -19.28 4.07
CA ARG A 1206 -20.45 -18.40 4.84
C ARG A 1206 -19.06 -19.00 4.94
N SER A 1207 -18.05 -18.15 4.87
CA SER A 1207 -16.65 -18.55 5.06
C SER A 1207 -15.81 -17.44 5.67
N PHE A 1208 -14.74 -17.81 6.37
CA PHE A 1208 -13.69 -16.91 6.80
C PHE A 1208 -12.35 -17.67 6.92
N TYR A 1209 -11.24 -16.94 6.99
CA TYR A 1209 -9.89 -17.49 7.06
C TYR A 1209 -9.33 -17.36 8.48
N ARG A 1210 -8.81 -18.46 9.03
CA ARG A 1210 -8.07 -18.50 10.31
C ARG A 1210 -6.84 -19.37 10.16
N ASP A 1211 -5.68 -18.86 10.60
CA ASP A 1211 -4.39 -19.55 10.51
C ASP A 1211 -4.06 -20.10 9.11
N GLY A 1212 -4.48 -19.39 8.07
CA GLY A 1212 -4.28 -19.76 6.67
C GLY A 1212 -5.21 -20.87 6.15
N GLN A 1213 -6.15 -21.34 6.97
CA GLN A 1213 -7.20 -22.28 6.58
C GLN A 1213 -8.54 -21.56 6.40
N GLU A 1214 -9.29 -21.92 5.37
CA GLU A 1214 -10.65 -21.44 5.13
C GLU A 1214 -11.63 -22.34 5.89
N LEU A 1215 -12.36 -21.75 6.85
CA LEU A 1215 -13.49 -22.38 7.52
C LEU A 1215 -14.76 -21.95 6.81
N LYS A 1216 -15.64 -22.91 6.48
CA LYS A 1216 -16.86 -22.64 5.72
C LYS A 1216 -18.03 -23.52 6.16
N ARG A 1217 -19.24 -22.98 6.05
CA ARG A 1217 -20.50 -23.69 6.26
C ARG A 1217 -21.53 -23.21 5.24
N ASN A 1218 -22.36 -24.13 4.75
CA ASN A 1218 -23.44 -23.79 3.84
C ASN A 1218 -24.76 -24.45 4.26
N ILE A 1219 -25.84 -23.88 3.74
CA ILE A 1219 -27.20 -24.39 3.91
C ILE A 1219 -27.88 -24.48 2.54
N HIS A 1220 -28.91 -25.30 2.49
CA HIS A 1220 -29.71 -25.52 1.31
C HIS A 1220 -31.18 -25.61 1.71
N SER A 1221 -32.03 -24.80 1.09
CA SER A 1221 -33.49 -24.85 1.27
C SER A 1221 -34.21 -24.93 -0.08
N GLU A 1222 -35.37 -25.57 -0.08
CA GLU A 1222 -36.24 -25.71 -1.25
C GLU A 1222 -37.66 -25.35 -0.88
N GLU A 1223 -38.26 -24.47 -1.67
CA GLU A 1223 -39.63 -24.00 -1.50
C GLU A 1223 -40.40 -24.21 -2.79
N VAL A 1224 -41.60 -24.81 -2.68
CA VAL A 1224 -42.52 -24.89 -3.82
C VAL A 1224 -43.13 -23.51 -4.03
N VAL A 1225 -42.90 -22.92 -5.20
CA VAL A 1225 -43.45 -21.61 -5.54
C VAL A 1225 -44.80 -21.84 -6.23
N LEU A 1226 -45.89 -21.63 -5.48
CA LEU A 1226 -47.27 -21.78 -5.97
C LEU A 1226 -47.72 -20.64 -6.89
#